data_AF-A0A6I6LPN7-F1
#
_entry.id   AF-A0A6I6LPN7-F1
#
_cell.length_a   1.000
_cell.length_b   1.000
_cell.length_c   1.000
_cell.angle_alpha   90.00
_cell.angle_beta   90.00
_cell.angle_gamma   90.00
#
_symmetry.space_group_name_H-M   'P 1'
#
loop_
_entity.id
_entity.type
_entity.pdbx_description
1 polymer ?
#
loop_
_entity_poly.entity_id
_entity_poly.type
_entity_poly.pdbx_seq_one_letter_code
_entity_poly.pdbx_strand_id
1 'polypeptide(L)'
;MPKHLSDFPYVNGGLFEKETPIPVFGAKSRRLLLECSTLDWSQINPDIFGSMFQAVIDEDQRGTLGQHYTSVSNIMKVIKPLFLDKLYAELERSRGSEKKLQALLERVSSIKVFDPACGSGNFLIIAYKELRRFEMEVFRALNAVSKQNVIFMTGIQLSQFYGIEIDDFAHEIALLSLWLAEHQMHQEFQVAFGHAEPMLPLKASGNIVHGNSLTMSWESICPRFGENKSPAEVYICGNPPFVGKKDRTSAQSDDLERILGGVKGFKCLDYVSCWFYKAAEFVCGTICECSFVATNSIAQGEQVGVLWPSIKDIGVSISFAYRPFVWKNSAKSNAGVHVVVIGLSSSRKEFKIFDESSGELMESKAKNINPYLLDSDCGPVLSRSAALCDVSMIMDGNNYTKSSGLIMDSSEKDELIRLEPKSAKWIRRFVGADEFLKSKDRWCLWLRDARIEEILDMPLVKDRVDSVRQERLLSDKKETREKASLVPHLFPEIRQPRDGQYLIVPRVTSERRVYAPIGYMDASVITSNQVLMIPEAGLFEFGVLSSETHMDWLRVVGGRLESRYRYSASLVYNTFPWPEVTDAQRREIELLAEDVLMARENYPDKSLANLYDPELMPDDLKAAHKALDAAVEHLYRARPFRDAFERLEHLFARYEKLIEQENQQKAAEAAAKKLRKPRAAKTVTAEQL
;
A
#
# COMPACT_ATOMS: atom_id res chain seq x y z
N MET A 1 59.73 1.35 -11.53
CA MET A 1 58.90 2.24 -10.69
C MET A 1 59.68 2.64 -9.44
N PRO A 2 59.49 3.86 -8.90
CA PRO A 2 59.94 4.23 -7.56
C PRO A 2 59.47 3.23 -6.48
N LYS A 3 60.28 3.01 -5.43
CA LYS A 3 59.98 2.03 -4.38
C LYS A 3 58.62 2.23 -3.71
N HIS A 4 58.28 3.48 -3.41
CA HIS A 4 57.01 3.84 -2.78
C HIS A 4 55.78 3.54 -3.66
N LEU A 5 55.94 3.33 -4.98
CA LEU A 5 54.88 2.86 -5.87
C LEU A 5 54.86 1.35 -6.02
N SER A 6 56.02 0.67 -5.92
CA SER A 6 56.09 -0.79 -5.97
C SER A 6 55.68 -1.48 -4.67
N ASP A 7 55.55 -0.74 -3.56
CA ASP A 7 55.11 -1.28 -2.27
C ASP A 7 53.58 -1.54 -2.23
N PHE A 8 52.80 -1.04 -3.20
CA PHE A 8 51.37 -1.30 -3.29
C PHE A 8 51.09 -2.70 -3.87
N PRO A 9 50.23 -3.50 -3.21
CA PRO A 9 49.89 -4.83 -3.72
C PRO A 9 49.07 -4.73 -5.00
N TYR A 10 49.14 -5.78 -5.81
CA TYR A 10 48.31 -5.89 -7.00
C TYR A 10 46.84 -6.12 -6.61
N VAL A 11 45.94 -5.26 -7.11
CA VAL A 11 44.54 -5.24 -6.66
C VAL A 11 43.58 -5.98 -7.58
N ASN A 12 43.73 -5.91 -8.91
CA ASN A 12 42.58 -5.97 -9.82
C ASN A 12 41.69 -7.24 -9.75
N GLY A 13 40.47 -7.08 -10.25
CA GLY A 13 39.35 -8.01 -10.20
C GLY A 13 38.07 -7.36 -10.76
N GLY A 14 38.23 -6.41 -11.69
CA GLY A 14 37.18 -5.52 -12.22
C GLY A 14 37.39 -4.04 -11.87
N LEU A 15 37.61 -3.70 -10.58
CA LEU A 15 37.59 -2.29 -10.10
C LEU A 15 38.55 -1.33 -10.83
N PHE A 16 39.76 -1.80 -11.14
CA PHE A 16 40.79 -1.01 -11.83
C PHE A 16 41.06 -1.54 -13.25
N GLU A 17 40.07 -2.19 -13.88
CA GLU A 17 40.21 -2.73 -15.24
C GLU A 17 40.21 -1.61 -16.30
N LYS A 18 39.42 -0.55 -16.09
CA LYS A 18 39.30 0.58 -17.01
C LYS A 18 40.26 1.71 -16.61
N GLU A 19 40.98 2.25 -17.59
CA GLU A 19 41.71 3.51 -17.41
C GLU A 19 40.72 4.66 -17.26
N THR A 20 40.71 5.27 -16.08
CA THR A 20 39.81 6.40 -15.76
C THR A 20 40.62 7.69 -15.67
N PRO A 21 40.18 8.79 -16.29
CA PRO A 21 40.89 10.06 -16.21
C PRO A 21 40.93 10.56 -14.76
N ILE A 22 42.13 10.82 -14.25
CA ILE A 22 42.33 11.35 -12.90
C ILE A 22 41.97 12.85 -12.92
N PRO A 23 41.02 13.31 -12.08
CA PRO A 23 40.67 14.73 -12.02
C PRO A 23 41.83 15.57 -11.50
N VAL A 24 41.89 16.84 -11.92
CA VAL A 24 42.92 17.77 -11.42
C VAL A 24 42.57 18.19 -9.99
N PHE A 25 43.45 17.89 -9.03
CA PHE A 25 43.26 18.24 -7.64
C PHE A 25 43.78 19.65 -7.34
N GLY A 26 42.95 20.49 -6.73
CA GLY A 26 43.35 21.74 -6.11
C GLY A 26 43.81 21.54 -4.66
N ALA A 27 44.31 22.62 -4.03
CA ALA A 27 44.79 22.56 -2.64
C ALA A 27 43.72 22.07 -1.65
N LYS A 28 42.46 22.49 -1.83
CA LYS A 28 41.33 22.10 -0.98
C LYS A 28 41.00 20.61 -1.10
N SER A 29 40.85 20.09 -2.33
CA SER A 29 40.52 18.67 -2.54
C SER A 29 41.65 17.74 -2.07
N ARG A 30 42.92 18.14 -2.28
CA ARG A 30 44.07 17.41 -1.71
C ARG A 30 44.03 17.37 -0.18
N ARG A 31 43.74 18.51 0.47
CA ARG A 31 43.65 18.57 1.93
C ARG A 31 42.57 17.63 2.46
N LEU A 32 41.38 17.65 1.86
CA LEU A 32 40.27 16.77 2.23
C LEU A 32 40.63 15.28 2.07
N LEU A 33 41.30 14.90 0.97
CA LEU A 33 41.72 13.51 0.76
C LEU A 33 42.72 13.04 1.84
N LEU A 34 43.65 13.92 2.23
CA LEU A 34 44.58 13.63 3.33
C LEU A 34 43.87 13.54 4.68
N GLU A 35 42.91 14.42 4.96
CA GLU A 35 42.08 14.35 6.17
C GLU A 35 41.26 13.05 6.20
N CYS A 36 40.69 12.61 5.08
CA CYS A 36 40.02 11.31 5.00
C CYS A 36 40.99 10.14 5.26
N SER A 37 42.25 10.23 4.82
CA SER A 37 43.25 9.17 4.99
C SER A 37 43.70 8.97 6.45
N THR A 38 43.45 9.93 7.33
CA THR A 38 43.77 9.81 8.77
C THR A 38 42.65 9.18 9.59
N LEU A 39 41.48 8.95 8.99
CA LEU A 39 40.36 8.26 9.65
C LEU A 39 40.57 6.75 9.65
N ASP A 40 39.97 6.06 10.63
CA ASP A 40 39.97 4.61 10.69
C ASP A 40 38.81 4.04 9.86
N TRP A 41 39.16 3.42 8.73
CA TRP A 41 38.22 2.78 7.80
C TRP A 41 38.01 1.29 8.07
N SER A 42 38.66 0.71 9.09
CA SER A 42 38.56 -0.72 9.40
C SER A 42 37.15 -1.16 9.80
N GLN A 43 36.39 -0.26 10.43
CA GLN A 43 35.02 -0.50 10.92
C GLN A 43 33.95 0.08 9.99
N ILE A 44 34.23 0.21 8.68
CA ILE A 44 33.23 0.77 7.76
C ILE A 44 31.95 -0.07 7.77
N ASN A 45 30.82 0.58 8.09
CA ASN A 45 29.52 -0.06 8.14
C ASN A 45 28.67 0.31 6.91
N PRO A 46 27.63 -0.48 6.60
CA PRO A 46 26.70 -0.18 5.51
C PRO A 46 26.03 1.21 5.61
N ASP A 47 25.85 1.73 6.82
CA ASP A 47 25.27 3.06 7.05
C ASP A 47 26.16 4.19 6.54
N ILE A 48 27.49 4.03 6.55
CA ILE A 48 28.45 4.99 5.98
C ILE A 48 28.30 5.04 4.46
N PHE A 49 28.19 3.90 3.78
CA PHE A 49 27.95 3.89 2.33
C PHE A 49 26.59 4.46 1.96
N GLY A 50 25.55 4.07 2.70
CA GLY A 50 24.20 4.61 2.51
C GLY A 50 24.13 6.12 2.72
N SER A 51 24.79 6.65 3.75
CA SER A 51 24.81 8.08 4.03
C SER A 51 25.70 8.87 3.07
N MET A 52 26.85 8.32 2.65
CA MET A 52 27.70 8.91 1.62
C MET A 52 26.97 8.97 0.27
N PHE A 53 26.32 7.88 -0.13
CA PHE A 53 25.50 7.81 -1.34
C PHE A 53 24.41 8.89 -1.32
N GLN A 54 23.66 8.98 -0.22
CA GLN A 54 22.64 10.01 -0.07
C GLN A 54 23.23 11.43 -0.16
N ALA A 55 24.39 11.69 0.46
CA ALA A 55 24.97 13.02 0.51
C ALA A 55 25.47 13.55 -0.85
N VAL A 56 25.81 12.67 -1.80
CA VAL A 56 26.37 13.05 -3.11
C VAL A 56 25.28 13.24 -4.18
N ILE A 57 24.08 12.70 -3.95
CA ILE A 57 22.96 12.82 -4.90
C ILE A 57 22.14 14.09 -4.63
N ASP A 58 21.74 14.79 -5.69
CA ASP A 58 20.85 15.95 -5.66
C ASP A 58 19.48 15.62 -5.03
N GLU A 59 18.93 16.53 -4.23
CA GLU A 59 17.68 16.31 -3.49
C GLU A 59 16.50 15.93 -4.39
N ASP A 60 16.44 16.48 -5.61
CA ASP A 60 15.39 16.18 -6.61
C ASP A 60 15.49 14.75 -7.18
N GLN A 61 16.71 14.21 -7.32
CA GLN A 61 16.93 12.83 -7.77
C GLN A 61 16.56 11.82 -6.67
N ARG A 62 16.80 12.16 -5.40
CA ARG A 62 16.51 11.27 -4.25
C ARG A 62 15.04 10.86 -4.19
N GLY A 63 14.12 11.81 -4.37
CA GLY A 63 12.68 11.55 -4.36
C GLY A 63 12.20 10.76 -5.58
N THR A 64 12.76 11.07 -6.76
CA THR A 64 12.33 10.49 -8.05
C THR A 64 12.76 9.02 -8.20
N LEU A 65 13.95 8.68 -7.72
CA LEU A 65 14.52 7.32 -7.77
C LEU A 65 14.25 6.52 -6.49
N GLY A 66 13.59 7.10 -5.48
CA GLY A 66 13.31 6.42 -4.21
C GLY A 66 14.56 5.98 -3.45
N GLN A 67 15.67 6.72 -3.61
CA GLN A 67 17.01 6.36 -3.14
C GLN A 67 17.18 6.55 -1.62
N HIS A 68 16.40 5.79 -0.85
CA HIS A 68 16.50 5.73 0.60
C HIS A 68 17.28 4.48 1.02
N TYR A 69 18.39 4.67 1.74
CA TYR A 69 19.11 3.54 2.35
C TYR A 69 18.19 2.77 3.32
N THR A 70 18.45 1.47 3.49
CA THR A 70 17.70 0.59 4.39
C THR A 70 18.55 0.17 5.57
N SER A 71 18.10 0.44 6.79
CA SER A 71 18.84 0.08 8.01
C SER A 71 18.98 -1.43 8.20
N VAL A 72 20.04 -1.85 8.88
CA VAL A 72 20.26 -3.28 9.23
C VAL A 72 19.03 -3.87 9.91
N SER A 73 18.42 -3.14 10.85
CA SER A 73 17.21 -3.61 11.54
C SER A 73 16.04 -3.90 10.58
N ASN A 74 15.84 -3.06 9.56
CA ASN A 74 14.81 -3.26 8.55
C ASN A 74 15.18 -4.38 7.56
N ILE A 75 16.47 -4.51 7.19
CA ILE A 75 16.94 -5.63 6.36
C ILE A 75 16.66 -6.97 7.06
N MET A 76 16.92 -7.07 8.37
CA MET A 76 16.66 -8.29 9.12
C MET A 76 15.17 -8.67 9.12
N LYS A 77 14.24 -7.70 9.10
CA LYS A 77 12.80 -7.99 8.95
C LYS A 77 12.46 -8.68 7.63
N VAL A 78 13.27 -8.47 6.59
CA VAL A 78 13.12 -9.12 5.28
C VAL A 78 13.81 -10.48 5.27
N ILE A 79 15.11 -10.53 5.58
CA ILE A 79 15.91 -11.74 5.34
C ILE A 79 15.73 -12.84 6.40
N LYS A 80 15.38 -12.49 7.65
CA LYS A 80 15.11 -13.48 8.72
C LYS A 80 13.98 -14.45 8.36
N PRO A 81 12.74 -13.98 8.16
CA PRO A 81 11.63 -14.85 7.81
C PRO A 81 11.73 -15.43 6.39
N LEU A 82 12.49 -14.77 5.49
CA LEU A 82 12.70 -15.25 4.13
C LEU A 82 13.59 -16.50 4.10
N PHE A 83 14.73 -16.50 4.78
CA PHE A 83 15.64 -17.66 4.78
C PHE A 83 16.44 -17.92 6.06
N LEU A 84 16.93 -16.89 6.77
CA LEU A 84 17.86 -17.14 7.90
C LEU A 84 17.22 -17.97 9.01
N ASP A 85 15.96 -17.70 9.40
CA ASP A 85 15.30 -18.43 10.47
C ASP A 85 15.17 -19.93 10.14
N LYS A 86 14.91 -20.24 8.86
CA LYS A 86 14.83 -21.63 8.36
C LYS A 86 16.20 -22.33 8.47
N LEU A 87 17.28 -21.62 8.12
CA LEU A 87 18.64 -22.13 8.20
C LEU A 87 19.07 -22.40 9.65
N TYR A 88 18.83 -21.46 10.57
CA TYR A 88 19.12 -21.65 11.99
C TYR A 88 18.28 -22.79 12.60
N ALA A 89 16.99 -22.88 12.27
CA ALA A 89 16.15 -24.00 12.72
C ALA A 89 16.63 -25.36 12.18
N GLU A 90 17.26 -25.41 11.01
CA GLU A 90 17.88 -26.63 10.48
C GLU A 90 19.23 -26.95 11.12
N LEU A 91 20.05 -25.94 11.40
CA LEU A 91 21.29 -26.10 12.16
C LEU A 91 21.01 -26.76 13.51
N GLU A 92 20.03 -26.25 14.28
CA GLU A 92 19.67 -26.83 15.58
C GLU A 92 19.24 -28.30 15.47
N ARG A 93 18.51 -28.67 14.42
CA ARG A 93 18.12 -30.07 14.15
C ARG A 93 19.29 -30.95 13.68
N SER A 94 20.39 -30.33 13.25
CA SER A 94 21.56 -30.99 12.66
C SER A 94 22.76 -31.10 13.59
N ARG A 95 22.81 -30.32 14.69
CA ARG A 95 23.96 -30.23 15.62
C ARG A 95 24.55 -31.55 16.08
N GLY A 96 23.78 -32.63 16.16
CA GLY A 96 24.26 -33.95 16.60
C GLY A 96 24.76 -34.88 15.48
N SER A 97 24.82 -34.43 14.22
CA SER A 97 25.11 -35.30 13.07
C SER A 97 26.03 -34.63 12.07
N GLU A 98 27.29 -35.07 12.03
CA GLU A 98 28.32 -34.63 11.07
C GLU A 98 27.81 -34.63 9.62
N LYS A 99 27.16 -35.72 9.17
CA LYS A 99 26.59 -35.82 7.82
C LYS A 99 25.55 -34.74 7.50
N LYS A 100 24.72 -34.35 8.48
CA LYS A 100 23.67 -33.34 8.28
C LYS A 100 24.27 -31.94 8.24
N LEU A 101 25.27 -31.67 9.08
CA LEU A 101 26.01 -30.40 9.08
C LEU A 101 26.79 -30.21 7.77
N GLN A 102 27.41 -31.27 7.24
CA GLN A 102 28.07 -31.24 5.93
C GLN A 102 27.06 -30.96 4.80
N ALA A 103 25.90 -31.63 4.80
CA ALA A 103 24.85 -31.36 3.83
C ALA A 103 24.30 -29.93 3.93
N LEU A 104 24.24 -29.36 5.14
CA LEU A 104 23.84 -27.98 5.37
C LEU A 104 24.86 -26.98 4.81
N LEU A 105 26.16 -27.24 4.97
CA LEU A 105 27.23 -26.44 4.34
C LEU A 105 27.14 -26.51 2.81
N GLU A 106 26.94 -27.70 2.25
CA GLU A 106 26.76 -27.88 0.80
C GLU A 106 25.55 -27.08 0.30
N ARG A 107 24.41 -27.18 0.98
CA ARG A 107 23.21 -26.38 0.66
C ARG A 107 23.50 -24.88 0.67
N VAL A 108 24.11 -24.36 1.74
CA VAL A 108 24.34 -22.91 1.87
C VAL A 108 25.33 -22.38 0.81
N SER A 109 26.32 -23.18 0.41
CA SER A 109 27.23 -22.83 -0.70
C SER A 109 26.53 -22.75 -2.07
N SER A 110 25.30 -23.24 -2.18
CA SER A 110 24.49 -23.22 -3.41
C SER A 110 23.37 -22.18 -3.43
N ILE A 111 23.06 -21.54 -2.29
CA ILE A 111 22.02 -20.51 -2.17
C ILE A 111 22.39 -19.31 -3.05
N LYS A 112 21.40 -18.74 -3.74
CA LYS A 112 21.55 -17.46 -4.46
C LYS A 112 20.71 -16.39 -3.78
N VAL A 113 21.27 -15.19 -3.63
CA VAL A 113 20.54 -14.01 -3.11
C VAL A 113 20.48 -12.97 -4.21
N PHE A 114 19.28 -12.48 -4.51
CA PHE A 114 19.06 -11.56 -5.62
C PHE A 114 18.29 -10.31 -5.19
N ASP A 115 18.86 -9.13 -5.44
CA ASP A 115 18.19 -7.84 -5.24
C ASP A 115 18.00 -7.08 -6.57
N PRO A 116 16.77 -7.06 -7.14
CA PRO A 116 16.47 -6.41 -8.41
C PRO A 116 16.31 -4.88 -8.32
N ALA A 117 16.60 -4.25 -7.18
CA ALA A 117 16.66 -2.80 -7.02
C ALA A 117 17.67 -2.47 -5.92
N CYS A 118 18.92 -2.88 -6.13
CA CYS A 118 19.85 -3.07 -5.01
C CYS A 118 20.43 -1.78 -4.42
N GLY A 119 20.32 -0.65 -5.10
CA GLY A 119 20.96 0.59 -4.67
C GLY A 119 22.45 0.36 -4.40
N SER A 120 22.91 0.84 -3.24
CA SER A 120 24.28 0.61 -2.73
C SER A 120 24.57 -0.81 -2.24
N GLY A 121 23.68 -1.77 -2.46
CA GLY A 121 23.91 -3.20 -2.19
C GLY A 121 23.67 -3.66 -0.75
N ASN A 122 23.04 -2.85 0.10
CA ASN A 122 22.91 -3.15 1.54
C ASN A 122 22.25 -4.49 1.86
N PHE A 123 21.19 -4.88 1.13
CA PHE A 123 20.58 -6.20 1.30
C PHE A 123 21.56 -7.33 1.01
N LEU A 124 22.32 -7.21 -0.09
CA LEU A 124 23.31 -8.20 -0.50
C LEU A 124 24.46 -8.29 0.50
N ILE A 125 24.95 -7.15 0.98
CA ILE A 125 26.03 -7.06 1.98
C ILE A 125 25.60 -7.75 3.29
N ILE A 126 24.42 -7.41 3.80
CA ILE A 126 23.94 -7.98 5.06
C ILE A 126 23.62 -9.46 4.88
N ALA A 127 22.97 -9.86 3.78
CA ALA A 127 22.74 -11.27 3.50
C ALA A 127 24.04 -12.07 3.43
N TYR A 128 25.08 -11.53 2.77
CA TYR A 128 26.41 -12.14 2.72
C TYR A 128 27.02 -12.32 4.11
N LYS A 129 27.07 -11.25 4.91
CA LYS A 129 27.63 -11.29 6.27
C LYS A 129 26.89 -12.29 7.16
N GLU A 130 25.56 -12.31 7.10
CA GLU A 130 24.75 -13.23 7.90
C GLU A 130 24.88 -14.69 7.45
N LEU A 131 25.00 -14.96 6.15
CA LEU A 131 25.29 -16.30 5.64
C LEU A 131 26.70 -16.77 6.05
N ARG A 132 27.72 -15.89 5.98
CA ARG A 132 29.08 -16.18 6.47
C ARG A 132 29.09 -16.48 7.96
N ARG A 133 28.37 -15.71 8.78
CA ARG A 133 28.23 -15.96 10.21
C ARG A 133 27.52 -17.27 10.51
N PHE A 134 26.45 -17.55 9.78
CA PHE A 134 25.75 -18.83 9.86
C PHE A 134 26.68 -20.00 9.51
N GLU A 135 27.47 -19.91 8.44
CA GLU A 135 28.44 -20.93 8.06
C GLU A 135 29.47 -21.19 9.17
N MET A 136 29.98 -20.13 9.81
CA MET A 136 30.89 -20.26 10.96
C MET A 136 30.22 -20.98 12.15
N GLU A 137 28.93 -20.74 12.41
CA GLU A 137 28.17 -21.49 13.42
C GLU A 137 28.03 -22.98 13.07
N VAL A 138 27.82 -23.30 11.79
CA VAL A 138 27.80 -24.70 11.32
C VAL A 138 29.17 -25.36 11.50
N PHE A 139 30.28 -24.66 11.20
CA PHE A 139 31.63 -25.17 11.47
C PHE A 139 31.91 -25.39 12.95
N ARG A 140 31.47 -24.48 13.83
CA ARG A 140 31.58 -24.69 15.30
C ARG A 140 30.80 -25.92 15.75
N ALA A 141 29.59 -26.12 15.24
CA ALA A 141 28.80 -27.32 15.52
C ALA A 141 29.48 -28.60 14.99
N LEU A 142 30.09 -28.52 13.80
CA LEU A 142 30.80 -29.64 13.19
C LEU A 142 32.05 -30.03 13.99
N ASN A 143 32.83 -29.05 14.47
CA ASN A 143 33.95 -29.27 15.39
C ASN A 143 33.54 -29.97 16.69
N ALA A 144 32.35 -29.68 17.22
CA ALA A 144 31.87 -30.27 18.46
C ALA A 144 31.54 -31.77 18.31
N VAL A 145 31.28 -32.25 17.09
CA VAL A 145 30.88 -33.64 16.82
C VAL A 145 31.96 -34.43 16.08
N SER A 146 32.77 -33.76 15.25
CA SER A 146 33.81 -34.42 14.48
C SER A 146 34.98 -34.84 15.38
N LYS A 147 35.53 -36.02 15.11
CA LYS A 147 36.70 -36.56 15.83
C LYS A 147 38.03 -36.20 15.17
N GLN A 148 38.00 -35.40 14.10
CA GLN A 148 39.16 -35.05 13.28
C GLN A 148 39.45 -33.55 13.38
N ASN A 149 40.73 -33.18 13.30
CA ASN A 149 41.12 -31.79 13.11
C ASN A 149 40.88 -31.41 11.64
N VAL A 150 39.74 -30.81 11.36
CA VAL A 150 39.35 -30.36 10.02
C VAL A 150 39.75 -28.89 9.84
N ILE A 151 40.43 -28.57 8.74
CA ILE A 151 40.64 -27.19 8.31
C ILE A 151 39.38 -26.77 7.55
N PHE A 152 38.72 -25.71 8.00
CA PHE A 152 37.52 -25.19 7.33
C PHE A 152 37.89 -24.16 6.27
N MET A 153 37.22 -24.27 5.13
CA MET A 153 37.25 -23.28 4.07
C MET A 153 35.81 -22.84 3.79
N THR A 154 35.62 -21.54 3.57
CA THR A 154 34.31 -20.98 3.23
C THR A 154 33.86 -21.53 1.88
N GLY A 155 32.65 -22.09 1.84
CA GLY A 155 31.95 -22.42 0.60
C GLY A 155 31.18 -21.23 0.04
N ILE A 156 30.95 -20.20 0.85
CA ILE A 156 30.21 -19.01 0.46
C ILE A 156 31.11 -18.06 -0.36
N GLN A 157 30.62 -17.63 -1.53
CA GLN A 157 31.32 -16.78 -2.47
C GLN A 157 30.45 -15.59 -2.91
N LEU A 158 31.08 -14.47 -3.29
CA LEU A 158 30.37 -13.31 -3.84
C LEU A 158 29.58 -13.63 -5.12
N SER A 159 29.97 -14.67 -5.87
CA SER A 159 29.27 -15.15 -7.08
C SER A 159 27.84 -15.65 -6.80
N GLN A 160 27.46 -15.87 -5.54
CA GLN A 160 26.10 -16.22 -5.12
C GLN A 160 25.16 -15.01 -5.02
N PHE A 161 25.67 -13.78 -5.12
CA PHE A 161 24.92 -12.54 -4.88
C PHE A 161 24.70 -11.80 -6.19
N TYR A 162 23.45 -11.47 -6.47
CA TYR A 162 22.98 -10.90 -7.72
C TYR A 162 22.28 -9.58 -7.45
N GLY A 163 22.47 -8.59 -8.33
CA GLY A 163 21.89 -7.26 -8.15
C GLY A 163 21.55 -6.62 -9.49
N ILE A 164 20.51 -5.78 -9.52
CA ILE A 164 20.27 -4.86 -10.62
C ILE A 164 20.07 -3.46 -10.05
N GLU A 165 20.80 -2.50 -10.59
CA GLU A 165 20.71 -1.09 -10.21
C GLU A 165 20.72 -0.21 -11.46
N ILE A 166 19.86 0.81 -11.49
CA ILE A 166 19.69 1.70 -12.66
C ILE A 166 20.64 2.89 -12.61
N ASP A 167 21.13 3.26 -11.43
CA ASP A 167 22.10 4.34 -11.23
C ASP A 167 23.54 3.82 -11.26
N ASP A 168 24.37 4.44 -12.11
CA ASP A 168 25.76 4.05 -12.34
C ASP A 168 26.61 4.16 -11.06
N PHE A 169 26.42 5.23 -10.30
CA PHE A 169 27.18 5.43 -9.06
C PHE A 169 26.77 4.45 -7.97
N ALA A 170 25.47 4.22 -7.77
CA ALA A 170 24.95 3.22 -6.84
C ALA A 170 25.46 1.81 -7.17
N HIS A 171 25.48 1.46 -8.46
CA HIS A 171 25.99 0.19 -8.97
C HIS A 171 27.46 -0.04 -8.58
N GLU A 172 28.34 0.93 -8.82
CA GLU A 172 29.76 0.84 -8.46
C GLU A 172 29.97 0.77 -6.93
N ILE A 173 29.16 1.50 -6.15
CA ILE A 173 29.18 1.42 -4.69
C ILE A 173 28.78 0.04 -4.18
N ALA A 174 27.81 -0.62 -4.80
CA ALA A 174 27.40 -1.97 -4.43
C ALA A 174 28.53 -2.99 -4.61
N LEU A 175 29.25 -2.92 -5.73
CA LEU A 175 30.41 -3.78 -6.01
C LEU A 175 31.51 -3.57 -4.97
N LEU A 176 31.90 -2.32 -4.73
CA LEU A 176 32.93 -1.98 -3.75
C LEU A 176 32.57 -2.48 -2.35
N SER A 177 31.32 -2.27 -1.95
CA SER A 177 30.84 -2.63 -0.62
C SER A 177 30.79 -4.15 -0.41
N LEU A 178 30.55 -4.94 -1.45
CA LEU A 178 30.62 -6.41 -1.39
C LEU A 178 32.05 -6.92 -1.16
N TRP A 179 33.06 -6.38 -1.85
CA TRP A 179 34.47 -6.73 -1.58
C TRP A 179 34.87 -6.38 -0.15
N LEU A 180 34.43 -5.22 0.35
CA LEU A 180 34.72 -4.83 1.73
C LEU A 180 34.03 -5.75 2.75
N ALA A 181 32.79 -6.16 2.47
CA ALA A 181 32.09 -7.13 3.29
C ALA A 181 32.80 -8.50 3.30
N GLU A 182 33.29 -8.96 2.15
CA GLU A 182 34.12 -10.17 2.04
C GLU A 182 35.38 -10.06 2.90
N HIS A 183 36.09 -8.94 2.81
CA HIS A 183 37.28 -8.71 3.63
C HIS A 183 36.97 -8.73 5.12
N GLN A 184 35.90 -8.05 5.56
CA GLN A 184 35.47 -8.07 6.96
C GLN A 184 35.15 -9.49 7.43
N MET A 185 34.48 -10.29 6.60
CA MET A 185 34.18 -11.68 6.95
C MET A 185 35.43 -12.58 6.93
N HIS A 186 36.44 -12.28 6.10
CA HIS A 186 37.74 -12.97 6.17
C HIS A 186 38.45 -12.68 7.48
N GLN A 187 38.42 -11.43 7.97
CA GLN A 187 38.97 -11.09 9.27
C GLN A 187 38.22 -11.79 10.42
N GLU A 188 36.87 -11.75 10.42
CA GLU A 188 36.06 -12.48 11.41
C GLU A 188 36.36 -13.99 11.38
N PHE A 189 36.50 -14.57 10.19
CA PHE A 189 36.83 -15.99 9.98
C PHE A 189 38.25 -16.34 10.46
N GLN A 190 39.25 -15.49 10.18
CA GLN A 190 40.63 -15.66 10.66
C GLN A 190 40.71 -15.65 12.18
N VAL A 191 39.97 -14.75 12.83
CA VAL A 191 39.89 -14.68 14.29
C VAL A 191 39.27 -15.96 14.86
N ALA A 192 38.24 -16.51 14.20
CA ALA A 192 37.53 -17.69 14.67
C ALA A 192 38.27 -19.01 14.41
N PHE A 193 38.99 -19.14 13.29
CA PHE A 193 39.56 -20.42 12.83
C PHE A 193 41.07 -20.39 12.53
N GLY A 194 41.74 -19.25 12.69
CA GLY A 194 43.20 -19.10 12.57
C GLY A 194 43.73 -19.02 11.14
N HIS A 195 42.87 -19.13 10.13
CA HIS A 195 43.23 -19.01 8.72
C HIS A 195 42.16 -18.23 7.97
N ALA A 196 42.54 -17.47 6.94
CA ALA A 196 41.62 -16.87 5.98
C ALA A 196 42.29 -16.75 4.61
N GLU A 197 41.48 -16.81 3.55
CA GLU A 197 41.98 -16.56 2.20
C GLU A 197 42.44 -15.10 2.04
N PRO A 198 43.54 -14.85 1.32
CA PRO A 198 43.97 -13.50 0.99
C PRO A 198 42.90 -12.81 0.13
N MET A 199 42.59 -11.56 0.47
CA MET A 199 41.61 -10.74 -0.28
C MET A 199 42.11 -10.37 -1.68
N LEU A 200 43.42 -10.14 -1.82
CA LEU A 200 44.02 -9.66 -3.06
C LEU A 200 44.76 -10.77 -3.80
N PRO A 201 44.70 -10.81 -5.15
CA PRO A 201 43.91 -9.92 -6.01
C PRO A 201 42.41 -10.14 -5.85
N LEU A 202 41.63 -9.07 -6.09
CA LEU A 202 40.17 -9.15 -6.05
C LEU A 202 39.70 -10.19 -7.08
N LYS A 203 38.79 -11.07 -6.65
CA LYS A 203 38.06 -11.94 -7.58
C LYS A 203 36.87 -11.17 -8.12
N ALA A 204 36.35 -11.56 -9.29
CA ALA A 204 35.12 -10.96 -9.84
C ALA A 204 34.01 -11.03 -8.78
N SER A 205 33.51 -9.87 -8.35
CA SER A 205 32.55 -9.76 -7.24
C SER A 205 31.14 -9.61 -7.72
N GLY A 206 30.26 -10.49 -7.23
CA GLY A 206 28.83 -10.33 -7.43
C GLY A 206 28.42 -10.38 -8.89
N ASN A 207 27.14 -10.62 -9.11
CA ASN A 207 26.53 -10.48 -10.42
C ASN A 207 25.67 -9.21 -10.39
N ILE A 208 26.32 -8.07 -10.16
CA ILE A 208 25.65 -6.75 -10.08
C ILE A 208 25.63 -6.13 -11.47
N VAL A 209 24.44 -5.93 -12.01
CA VAL A 209 24.22 -5.47 -13.37
C VAL A 209 23.68 -4.05 -13.36
N HIS A 210 24.32 -3.14 -14.10
CA HIS A 210 23.81 -1.80 -14.31
C HIS A 210 22.71 -1.82 -15.39
N GLY A 211 21.49 -1.45 -15.02
CA GLY A 211 20.36 -1.35 -15.93
C GLY A 211 18.99 -1.30 -15.25
N ASN A 212 17.94 -1.20 -16.06
CA ASN A 212 16.57 -1.15 -15.55
C ASN A 212 16.02 -2.57 -15.32
N SER A 213 15.83 -2.92 -14.05
CA SER A 213 15.37 -4.26 -13.66
C SER A 213 13.97 -4.60 -14.14
N LEU A 214 13.14 -3.63 -14.54
CA LEU A 214 11.82 -3.89 -15.12
C LEU A 214 11.92 -4.30 -16.59
N THR A 215 12.91 -3.82 -17.34
CA THR A 215 13.10 -4.18 -18.76
C THR A 215 14.01 -5.40 -18.98
N MET A 216 14.94 -5.65 -18.05
CA MET A 216 15.89 -6.76 -18.16
C MET A 216 15.28 -8.12 -17.79
N SER A 217 15.80 -9.21 -18.35
CA SER A 217 15.40 -10.57 -17.97
C SER A 217 16.10 -10.97 -16.67
N TRP A 218 15.31 -11.21 -15.61
CA TRP A 218 15.84 -11.70 -14.34
C TRP A 218 16.43 -13.10 -14.46
N GLU A 219 15.84 -13.95 -15.31
CA GLU A 219 16.36 -15.31 -15.56
C GLU A 219 17.77 -15.29 -16.14
N SER A 220 18.07 -14.36 -17.04
CA SER A 220 19.42 -14.28 -17.63
C SER A 220 20.47 -13.78 -16.64
N ILE A 221 20.05 -13.07 -15.59
CA ILE A 221 20.95 -12.47 -14.60
C ILE A 221 21.14 -13.45 -13.44
N CYS A 222 20.05 -13.92 -12.84
CA CYS A 222 20.04 -14.91 -11.77
C CYS A 222 19.21 -16.13 -12.21
N PRO A 223 19.84 -17.15 -12.85
CA PRO A 223 19.12 -18.33 -13.32
C PRO A 223 18.49 -19.10 -12.16
N ARG A 224 17.20 -19.43 -12.29
CA ARG A 224 16.44 -20.20 -11.28
C ARG A 224 16.56 -21.72 -11.46
N PHE A 225 17.32 -22.13 -12.47
CA PHE A 225 17.70 -23.52 -12.72
C PHE A 225 19.21 -23.65 -12.92
N GLY A 226 19.79 -24.76 -12.45
CA GLY A 226 21.18 -25.14 -12.74
C GLY A 226 21.34 -25.77 -14.13
N GLU A 227 22.58 -26.14 -14.47
CA GLU A 227 22.95 -26.70 -15.80
C GLU A 227 22.10 -27.93 -16.20
N ASN A 228 21.69 -28.76 -15.23
CA ASN A 228 20.87 -29.95 -15.44
C ASN A 228 19.36 -29.71 -15.25
N LYS A 229 18.91 -28.46 -15.32
CA LYS A 229 17.54 -28.04 -14.95
C LYS A 229 17.15 -28.38 -13.51
N SER A 230 18.13 -28.58 -12.63
CA SER A 230 17.87 -28.72 -11.20
C SER A 230 17.35 -27.38 -10.65
N PRO A 231 16.34 -27.39 -9.76
CA PRO A 231 15.86 -26.16 -9.14
C PRO A 231 16.98 -25.47 -8.36
N ALA A 232 17.22 -24.19 -8.60
CA ALA A 232 18.11 -23.39 -7.79
C ALA A 232 17.36 -22.77 -6.61
N GLU A 233 17.98 -22.73 -5.44
CA GLU A 233 17.44 -22.05 -4.26
C GLU A 233 17.78 -20.56 -4.33
N VAL A 234 16.83 -19.76 -4.84
CA VAL A 234 16.99 -18.30 -5.00
C VAL A 234 16.08 -17.55 -4.01
N TYR A 235 16.69 -16.66 -3.24
CA TYR A 235 16.00 -15.71 -2.37
C TYR A 235 16.07 -14.31 -2.96
N ILE A 236 14.93 -13.79 -3.38
CA ILE A 236 14.81 -12.42 -3.89
C ILE A 236 14.50 -11.49 -2.72
N CYS A 237 15.29 -10.46 -2.49
CA CYS A 237 15.03 -9.48 -1.43
C CYS A 237 15.39 -8.07 -1.87
N GLY A 238 14.71 -7.06 -1.35
CA GLY A 238 15.08 -5.67 -1.64
C GLY A 238 14.08 -4.65 -1.12
N ASN A 239 14.37 -3.39 -1.41
CA ASN A 239 13.50 -2.25 -1.16
C ASN A 239 13.33 -1.43 -2.46
N PRO A 240 12.46 -1.89 -3.39
CA PRO A 240 12.27 -1.19 -4.66
C PRO A 240 11.60 0.19 -4.47
N PRO A 241 11.69 1.11 -5.44
CA PRO A 241 11.23 2.49 -5.29
C PRO A 241 9.71 2.62 -5.13
N PHE A 242 9.27 3.50 -4.23
CA PHE A 242 7.85 3.81 -3.99
C PHE A 242 7.48 5.10 -4.73
N VAL A 243 6.66 5.00 -5.77
CA VAL A 243 6.23 6.17 -6.53
C VAL A 243 4.75 6.06 -6.87
N GLY A 244 3.96 6.87 -6.17
CA GLY A 244 2.52 6.92 -6.31
C GLY A 244 2.09 7.47 -7.68
N LYS A 245 0.82 7.26 -8.01
CA LYS A 245 0.24 7.63 -9.31
C LYS A 245 0.53 9.05 -9.80
N LYS A 246 0.56 10.03 -8.89
CA LYS A 246 0.71 11.45 -9.23
C LYS A 246 2.16 11.86 -9.47
N ASP A 247 3.10 11.14 -8.87
CA ASP A 247 4.52 11.55 -8.78
C ASP A 247 5.41 10.77 -9.75
N ARG A 248 4.86 9.79 -10.48
CA ARG A 248 5.60 9.02 -11.48
C ARG A 248 6.02 9.87 -12.67
N THR A 249 7.25 9.65 -13.10
CA THR A 249 7.75 10.17 -14.39
C THR A 249 7.07 9.48 -15.57
N SER A 250 7.23 10.03 -16.78
CA SER A 250 6.78 9.38 -18.02
C SER A 250 7.43 8.01 -18.20
N ALA A 251 8.76 7.91 -18.00
CA ALA A 251 9.49 6.66 -18.11
C ALA A 251 8.98 5.58 -17.12
N GLN A 252 8.73 5.96 -15.86
CA GLN A 252 8.15 5.05 -14.86
C GLN A 252 6.72 4.63 -15.23
N SER A 253 5.95 5.51 -15.87
CA SER A 253 4.61 5.18 -16.35
C SER A 253 4.64 4.21 -17.53
N ASP A 254 5.60 4.36 -18.45
CA ASP A 254 5.83 3.43 -19.56
C ASP A 254 6.30 2.06 -19.06
N ASP A 255 7.16 2.03 -18.04
CA ASP A 255 7.60 0.79 -17.38
C ASP A 255 6.41 0.08 -16.68
N LEU A 256 5.58 0.83 -15.96
CA LEU A 256 4.35 0.31 -15.35
C LEU A 256 3.42 -0.28 -16.41
N GLU A 257 3.21 0.39 -17.54
CA GLU A 257 2.38 -0.10 -18.64
C GLU A 257 2.98 -1.34 -19.32
N ARG A 258 4.31 -1.42 -19.44
CA ARG A 258 4.99 -2.60 -20.00
C ARG A 258 4.79 -3.84 -19.13
N ILE A 259 4.87 -3.70 -17.82
CA ILE A 259 4.79 -4.84 -16.88
C ILE A 259 3.34 -5.18 -16.52
N LEU A 260 2.51 -4.17 -16.28
CA LEU A 260 1.16 -4.33 -15.73
C LEU A 260 0.06 -3.93 -16.72
N GLY A 261 0.37 -3.64 -17.99
CA GLY A 261 -0.61 -3.23 -19.00
C GLY A 261 -1.76 -4.21 -19.22
N GLY A 262 -1.53 -5.51 -18.97
CA GLY A 262 -2.56 -6.56 -18.98
C GLY A 262 -3.50 -6.55 -17.76
N VAL A 263 -3.14 -5.85 -16.68
CA VAL A 263 -3.89 -5.81 -15.42
C VAL A 263 -4.91 -4.66 -15.47
N LYS A 264 -6.20 -5.00 -15.36
CA LYS A 264 -7.28 -4.00 -15.39
C LYS A 264 -7.15 -2.99 -14.26
N GLY A 265 -6.98 -1.71 -14.60
CA GLY A 265 -6.86 -0.62 -13.61
C GLY A 265 -5.44 -0.34 -13.12
N PHE A 266 -4.42 -0.95 -13.74
CA PHE A 266 -3.01 -0.84 -13.32
C PHE A 266 -2.50 0.58 -13.09
N LYS A 267 -3.04 1.60 -13.77
CA LYS A 267 -2.63 3.00 -13.64
C LYS A 267 -2.77 3.57 -12.21
N CYS A 268 -3.59 2.96 -11.34
CA CYS A 268 -3.70 3.35 -9.93
C CYS A 268 -2.61 2.76 -9.03
N LEU A 269 -1.95 1.68 -9.46
CA LEU A 269 -0.94 0.99 -8.67
C LEU A 269 0.29 1.87 -8.44
N ASP A 270 0.91 1.75 -7.27
CA ASP A 270 2.23 2.30 -6.99
C ASP A 270 3.30 1.61 -7.84
N TYR A 271 4.35 2.33 -8.21
CA TYR A 271 5.45 1.81 -9.03
C TYR A 271 6.11 0.55 -8.46
N VAL A 272 6.18 0.41 -7.13
CA VAL A 272 6.70 -0.81 -6.46
C VAL A 272 5.96 -2.08 -6.87
N SER A 273 4.69 -1.97 -7.30
CA SER A 273 3.86 -3.09 -7.76
C SER A 273 4.47 -3.85 -8.94
N CYS A 274 5.28 -3.19 -9.78
CA CYS A 274 6.00 -3.83 -10.88
C CYS A 274 6.92 -4.95 -10.39
N TRP A 275 7.64 -4.73 -9.28
CA TRP A 275 8.56 -5.71 -8.71
C TRP A 275 7.82 -6.89 -8.07
N PHE A 276 6.67 -6.64 -7.43
CA PHE A 276 5.83 -7.72 -6.91
C PHE A 276 5.31 -8.63 -8.02
N TYR A 277 4.82 -8.04 -9.12
CA TYR A 277 4.34 -8.80 -10.27
C TYR A 277 5.47 -9.60 -10.94
N LYS A 278 6.61 -8.95 -11.21
CA LYS A 278 7.76 -9.60 -11.84
C LYS A 278 8.39 -10.70 -10.96
N ALA A 279 8.42 -10.49 -9.63
CA ALA A 279 8.87 -11.52 -8.70
C ALA A 279 7.88 -12.68 -8.62
N ALA A 280 6.57 -12.45 -8.73
CA ALA A 280 5.59 -13.52 -8.81
C ALA A 280 5.82 -14.39 -10.06
N GLU A 281 6.08 -13.79 -11.23
CA GLU A 281 6.44 -14.53 -12.45
C GLU A 281 7.74 -15.34 -12.30
N PHE A 282 8.73 -14.79 -11.58
CA PHE A 282 9.99 -15.47 -11.31
C PHE A 282 9.83 -16.66 -10.35
N VAL A 283 9.07 -16.47 -9.28
CA VAL A 283 8.86 -17.46 -8.19
C VAL A 283 7.85 -18.54 -8.56
N CYS A 284 6.91 -18.25 -9.47
CA CYS A 284 5.85 -19.16 -9.91
C CYS A 284 6.38 -20.58 -10.20
N GLY A 285 5.81 -21.59 -9.55
CA GLY A 285 6.12 -23.00 -9.80
C GLY A 285 7.53 -23.44 -9.39
N THR A 286 8.27 -22.65 -8.62
CA THR A 286 9.63 -22.97 -8.18
C THR A 286 9.78 -23.01 -6.65
N ILE A 287 10.97 -23.37 -6.18
CA ILE A 287 11.35 -23.27 -4.76
C ILE A 287 11.86 -21.86 -4.38
N CYS A 288 11.94 -20.94 -5.35
CA CYS A 288 12.38 -19.58 -5.08
C CYS A 288 11.36 -18.89 -4.17
N GLU A 289 11.83 -17.95 -3.36
CA GLU A 289 10.99 -17.11 -2.51
C GLU A 289 11.42 -15.65 -2.68
N CYS A 290 10.48 -14.71 -2.54
CA CYS A 290 10.82 -13.30 -2.54
C CYS A 290 10.33 -12.60 -1.28
N SER A 291 10.95 -11.48 -0.91
CA SER A 291 10.41 -10.56 0.08
C SER A 291 10.83 -9.13 -0.23
N PHE A 292 9.85 -8.22 -0.29
CA PHE A 292 10.12 -6.80 -0.52
C PHE A 292 9.57 -5.93 0.59
N VAL A 293 10.26 -4.81 0.81
CA VAL A 293 9.70 -3.64 1.48
C VAL A 293 8.82 -2.89 0.46
N ALA A 294 7.66 -2.39 0.91
CA ALA A 294 6.76 -1.60 0.08
C ALA A 294 6.02 -0.53 0.89
N THR A 295 5.49 0.48 0.20
CA THR A 295 4.44 1.34 0.77
C THR A 295 3.24 0.50 1.24
N ASN A 296 2.67 0.83 2.40
CA ASN A 296 1.49 0.13 2.93
C ASN A 296 0.26 0.23 2.00
N SER A 297 0.27 1.15 1.03
CA SER A 297 -0.81 1.33 0.06
C SER A 297 -1.02 0.14 -0.87
N ILE A 298 -0.04 -0.74 -1.07
CA ILE A 298 -0.27 -1.99 -1.84
C ILE A 298 -1.13 -3.00 -1.09
N ALA A 299 -1.28 -2.84 0.24
CA ALA A 299 -2.10 -3.67 1.11
C ALA A 299 -3.34 -2.93 1.64
N GLN A 300 -3.67 -1.76 1.08
CA GLN A 300 -4.82 -0.93 1.50
C GLN A 300 -5.54 -0.31 0.30
N GLY A 301 -6.85 -0.09 0.44
CA GLY A 301 -7.66 0.67 -0.50
C GLY A 301 -7.73 0.09 -1.91
N GLU A 302 -7.73 0.97 -2.92
CA GLU A 302 -8.07 0.61 -4.31
C GLU A 302 -7.01 -0.27 -4.99
N GLN A 303 -5.75 -0.21 -4.56
CA GLN A 303 -4.67 -1.00 -5.18
C GLN A 303 -4.84 -2.50 -4.92
N VAL A 304 -5.45 -2.86 -3.79
CA VAL A 304 -5.57 -4.25 -3.35
C VAL A 304 -6.40 -5.08 -4.33
N GLY A 305 -7.52 -4.51 -4.80
CA GLY A 305 -8.40 -5.12 -5.79
C GLY A 305 -7.84 -5.16 -7.22
N VAL A 306 -6.66 -4.57 -7.45
CA VAL A 306 -6.01 -4.51 -8.77
C VAL A 306 -4.77 -5.41 -8.81
N LEU A 307 -3.86 -5.29 -7.84
CA LEU A 307 -2.59 -6.01 -7.84
C LEU A 307 -2.72 -7.48 -7.45
N TRP A 308 -3.39 -7.78 -6.34
CA TRP A 308 -3.35 -9.12 -5.77
C TRP A 308 -4.14 -10.18 -6.53
N PRO A 309 -5.25 -9.87 -7.22
CA PRO A 309 -5.87 -10.83 -8.13
C PRO A 309 -4.88 -11.35 -9.18
N SER A 310 -4.09 -10.47 -9.81
CA SER A 310 -3.17 -10.88 -10.86
C SER A 310 -1.99 -11.70 -10.33
N ILE A 311 -1.46 -11.38 -9.14
CA ILE A 311 -0.44 -12.21 -8.46
C ILE A 311 -1.01 -13.59 -8.11
N LYS A 312 -2.24 -13.65 -7.61
CA LYS A 312 -2.91 -14.91 -7.28
C LYS A 312 -3.14 -15.77 -8.52
N ASP A 313 -3.53 -15.17 -9.65
CA ASP A 313 -3.73 -15.86 -10.92
C ASP A 313 -2.43 -16.46 -11.48
N ILE A 314 -1.26 -15.90 -11.15
CA ILE A 314 0.06 -16.48 -11.45
C ILE A 314 0.33 -17.75 -10.60
N GLY A 315 -0.39 -17.95 -9.49
CA GLY A 315 -0.22 -19.11 -8.59
C GLY A 315 0.76 -18.87 -7.45
N VAL A 316 0.97 -17.60 -7.06
CA VAL A 316 1.84 -17.20 -5.96
C VAL A 316 1.01 -16.65 -4.81
N SER A 317 1.44 -16.92 -3.57
CA SER A 317 0.74 -16.53 -2.34
C SER A 317 1.66 -15.76 -1.39
N ILE A 318 1.06 -14.97 -0.49
CA ILE A 318 1.79 -14.31 0.59
C ILE A 318 2.15 -15.36 1.64
N SER A 319 3.45 -15.48 1.90
CA SER A 319 4.05 -16.52 2.72
C SER A 319 4.41 -16.02 4.13
N PHE A 320 4.73 -14.74 4.25
CA PHE A 320 4.79 -14.02 5.53
C PHE A 320 4.59 -12.52 5.29
N ALA A 321 4.24 -11.78 6.33
CA ALA A 321 4.14 -10.32 6.23
C ALA A 321 4.43 -9.60 7.55
N TYR A 322 5.08 -8.44 7.47
CA TYR A 322 5.04 -7.43 8.53
C TYR A 322 3.90 -6.46 8.24
N ARG A 323 3.03 -6.30 9.22
CA ARG A 323 1.98 -5.27 9.22
C ARG A 323 2.59 -3.86 9.17
N PRO A 324 1.81 -2.84 8.78
CA PRO A 324 2.32 -1.50 8.60
C PRO A 324 3.10 -0.98 9.82
N PHE A 325 4.36 -0.58 9.63
CA PHE A 325 5.20 0.04 10.65
C PHE A 325 5.89 1.30 10.11
N VAL A 326 6.34 2.19 11.00
CA VAL A 326 7.01 3.43 10.61
C VAL A 326 8.44 3.12 10.18
N TRP A 327 8.81 3.52 8.97
CA TRP A 327 10.17 3.44 8.47
C TRP A 327 11.07 4.47 9.15
N LYS A 328 11.97 4.01 10.01
CA LYS A 328 13.00 4.85 10.65
C LYS A 328 14.38 4.50 10.09
N ASN A 329 15.11 5.52 9.63
CA ASN A 329 16.52 5.39 9.22
C ASN A 329 17.43 6.17 10.18
N SER A 330 18.72 5.91 10.18
CA SER A 330 19.69 6.66 11.01
C SER A 330 20.06 8.04 10.43
N ALA A 331 19.41 8.49 9.36
CA ALA A 331 19.71 9.74 8.66
C ALA A 331 19.01 10.97 9.29
N LYS A 332 19.59 12.16 9.09
CA LYS A 332 19.18 13.44 9.72
C LYS A 332 17.75 13.92 9.40
N SER A 333 17.09 13.38 8.38
CA SER A 333 15.77 13.84 7.91
C SER A 333 14.86 12.65 7.58
N ASN A 334 14.24 12.06 8.61
CA ASN A 334 13.26 10.99 8.44
C ASN A 334 11.85 11.55 8.31
N ALA A 335 11.33 11.62 7.09
CA ALA A 335 9.89 11.57 6.89
C ALA A 335 9.43 10.15 7.23
N GLY A 336 8.66 9.96 8.30
CA GLY A 336 8.17 8.65 8.73
C GLY A 336 7.12 8.13 7.75
N VAL A 337 7.56 7.37 6.74
CA VAL A 337 6.66 6.67 5.82
C VAL A 337 6.25 5.34 6.46
N HIS A 338 4.97 4.98 6.39
CA HIS A 338 4.51 3.65 6.78
C HIS A 338 4.80 2.65 5.68
N VAL A 339 5.51 1.58 6.02
CA VAL A 339 5.84 0.50 5.08
C VAL A 339 5.29 -0.83 5.56
N VAL A 340 5.24 -1.79 4.65
CA VAL A 340 5.01 -3.21 4.91
C VAL A 340 6.20 -4.01 4.39
N VAL A 341 6.38 -5.21 4.92
CA VAL A 341 7.28 -6.22 4.34
C VAL A 341 6.44 -7.41 3.95
N ILE A 342 6.51 -7.86 2.71
CA ILE A 342 5.69 -8.97 2.22
C ILE A 342 6.58 -9.99 1.54
N GLY A 343 6.50 -11.23 2.02
CA GLY A 343 7.16 -12.38 1.42
C GLY A 343 6.23 -13.18 0.52
N LEU A 344 6.66 -13.55 -0.69
CA LEU A 344 5.89 -14.39 -1.61
C LEU A 344 6.53 -15.75 -1.84
N SER A 345 5.69 -16.77 -2.00
CA SER A 345 6.12 -18.13 -2.34
C SER A 345 5.03 -18.90 -3.09
N SER A 346 5.47 -19.83 -3.93
CA SER A 346 4.62 -20.84 -4.59
C SER A 346 4.51 -22.15 -3.79
N SER A 347 5.42 -22.40 -2.84
CA SER A 347 5.63 -23.72 -2.23
C SER A 347 5.63 -23.74 -0.70
N ARG A 348 5.69 -22.58 -0.05
CA ARG A 348 5.69 -22.47 1.42
C ARG A 348 4.35 -22.92 2.01
N LYS A 349 4.42 -23.67 3.12
CA LYS A 349 3.26 -24.17 3.87
C LYS A 349 3.07 -23.53 5.25
N GLU A 350 4.08 -22.78 5.70
CA GLU A 350 4.04 -22.09 6.99
C GLU A 350 3.90 -20.59 6.75
N PHE A 351 2.83 -20.01 7.29
CA PHE A 351 2.52 -18.59 7.18
C PHE A 351 2.75 -17.87 8.51
N LYS A 352 3.38 -16.70 8.45
CA LYS A 352 3.69 -15.89 9.63
C LYS A 352 3.31 -14.42 9.43
N ILE A 353 2.68 -13.83 10.43
CA ILE A 353 2.41 -12.40 10.49
C ILE A 353 3.23 -11.81 11.63
N PHE A 354 3.84 -10.66 11.37
CA PHE A 354 4.63 -9.89 12.31
C PHE A 354 3.96 -8.53 12.55
N ASP A 355 3.80 -8.14 13.81
CA ASP A 355 3.11 -6.90 14.20
C ASP A 355 3.91 -6.14 15.26
N GLU A 356 4.16 -4.85 15.02
CA GLU A 356 4.89 -3.95 15.94
C GLU A 356 4.02 -2.78 16.42
N SER A 357 2.70 -2.80 16.16
CA SER A 357 1.79 -1.71 16.52
C SER A 357 1.75 -1.43 18.03
N SER A 358 2.01 -2.44 18.86
CA SER A 358 2.05 -2.34 20.32
C SER A 358 3.37 -1.76 20.89
N GLY A 359 4.37 -1.53 20.05
CA GLY A 359 5.73 -1.16 20.45
C GLY A 359 6.66 -2.37 20.69
N GLU A 360 6.11 -3.57 20.83
CA GLU A 360 6.84 -4.84 20.84
C GLU A 360 6.53 -5.66 19.59
N LEU A 361 7.53 -6.40 19.08
CA LEU A 361 7.37 -7.30 17.95
C LEU A 361 6.63 -8.58 18.38
N MET A 362 5.43 -8.76 17.87
CA MET A 362 4.65 -9.99 18.00
C MET A 362 4.75 -10.82 16.74
N GLU A 363 5.04 -12.12 16.89
CA GLU A 363 4.99 -13.12 15.82
C GLU A 363 3.79 -14.04 16.03
N SER A 364 2.96 -14.21 14.99
CA SER A 364 1.83 -15.13 14.99
C SER A 364 1.85 -16.05 13.77
N LYS A 365 1.53 -17.33 13.98
CA LYS A 365 1.25 -18.27 12.89
C LYS A 365 -0.11 -17.94 12.28
N ALA A 366 -0.19 -17.95 10.96
CA ALA A 366 -1.42 -17.77 10.19
C ALA A 366 -1.78 -19.04 9.43
N LYS A 367 -3.05 -19.20 9.07
CA LYS A 367 -3.52 -20.26 8.16
C LYS A 367 -3.33 -19.82 6.70
N ASN A 368 -3.63 -18.56 6.42
CA ASN A 368 -3.42 -17.92 5.13
C ASN A 368 -3.21 -16.42 5.35
N ILE A 369 -2.43 -15.76 4.50
CA ILE A 369 -2.25 -14.32 4.58
C ILE A 369 -2.94 -13.68 3.39
N ASN A 370 -3.97 -12.89 3.66
CA ASN A 370 -4.72 -12.22 2.61
C ASN A 370 -4.00 -10.95 2.10
N PRO A 371 -4.49 -10.33 1.01
CA PRO A 371 -3.95 -9.08 0.47
C PRO A 371 -3.89 -7.88 1.43
N TYR A 372 -4.63 -7.93 2.54
CA TYR A 372 -4.64 -6.90 3.58
C TYR A 372 -3.74 -7.26 4.78
N LEU A 373 -2.94 -8.32 4.66
CA LEU A 373 -1.99 -8.82 5.67
C LEU A 373 -2.69 -9.30 6.96
N LEU A 374 -3.85 -9.93 6.78
CA LEU A 374 -4.66 -10.54 7.85
C LEU A 374 -4.67 -12.07 7.71
N ASP A 375 -4.86 -12.77 8.83
CA ASP A 375 -5.08 -14.22 8.84
C ASP A 375 -6.50 -14.55 8.37
N SER A 376 -6.68 -14.65 7.05
CA SER A 376 -7.99 -14.84 6.42
C SER A 376 -7.83 -15.43 5.03
N ASP A 377 -8.78 -16.27 4.60
CA ASP A 377 -8.86 -16.78 3.22
C ASP A 377 -9.58 -15.79 2.29
N CYS A 378 -10.15 -14.72 2.85
CA CYS A 378 -10.89 -13.71 2.11
C CYS A 378 -10.00 -13.03 1.07
N GLY A 379 -10.44 -13.06 -0.18
CA GLY A 379 -9.83 -12.30 -1.27
C GLY A 379 -9.96 -10.78 -1.10
N PRO A 380 -9.48 -10.01 -2.09
CA PRO A 380 -9.63 -8.56 -2.07
C PRO A 380 -11.12 -8.16 -2.05
N VAL A 381 -11.44 -7.11 -1.31
CA VAL A 381 -12.80 -6.54 -1.31
C VAL A 381 -13.02 -5.84 -2.64
N LEU A 382 -14.04 -6.29 -3.37
CA LEU A 382 -14.37 -5.75 -4.69
C LEU A 382 -15.55 -4.77 -4.59
N SER A 383 -15.50 -3.73 -5.42
CA SER A 383 -16.55 -2.72 -5.48
C SER A 383 -17.89 -3.31 -5.94
N ARG A 384 -18.99 -2.87 -5.33
CA ARG A 384 -20.36 -3.32 -5.66
C ARG A 384 -21.36 -2.17 -5.72
N SER A 385 -22.41 -2.34 -6.53
CA SER A 385 -23.45 -1.33 -6.73
C SER A 385 -24.54 -1.33 -5.66
N ALA A 386 -24.75 -2.45 -4.98
CA ALA A 386 -25.72 -2.61 -3.90
C ALA A 386 -25.02 -3.09 -2.62
N ALA A 387 -25.60 -2.77 -1.46
CA ALA A 387 -25.09 -3.20 -0.18
C ALA A 387 -25.21 -4.72 0.01
N LEU A 388 -24.25 -5.28 0.73
CA LEU A 388 -24.20 -6.71 1.06
C LEU A 388 -25.29 -7.12 2.05
N CYS A 389 -25.68 -6.17 2.91
CA CYS A 389 -26.68 -6.36 3.94
C CYS A 389 -27.92 -5.52 3.61
N ASP A 390 -29.05 -5.85 4.21
CA ASP A 390 -30.29 -5.08 4.09
C ASP A 390 -30.20 -3.80 4.94
N VAL A 391 -29.74 -2.72 4.30
CA VAL A 391 -29.52 -1.40 4.91
C VAL A 391 -29.92 -0.29 3.93
N SER A 392 -30.14 0.92 4.45
CA SER A 392 -30.53 2.09 3.65
C SER A 392 -29.57 2.34 2.48
N MET A 393 -30.13 2.72 1.33
CA MET A 393 -29.33 2.94 0.13
C MET A 393 -28.48 4.21 0.29
N ILE A 394 -27.17 4.08 0.16
CA ILE A 394 -26.26 5.22 0.00
C ILE A 394 -26.21 5.65 -1.48
N MET A 395 -26.20 6.96 -1.72
CA MET A 395 -26.12 7.53 -3.06
C MET A 395 -25.14 8.70 -3.12
N ASP A 396 -24.62 9.00 -4.31
CA ASP A 396 -23.77 10.17 -4.47
C ASP A 396 -24.56 11.48 -4.36
N GLY A 397 -23.91 12.55 -3.88
CA GLY A 397 -24.43 13.92 -3.97
C GLY A 397 -24.55 14.42 -5.41
N ASN A 398 -25.09 15.63 -5.59
CA ASN A 398 -25.37 16.17 -6.92
C ASN A 398 -24.09 16.52 -7.69
N ASN A 399 -23.98 16.09 -8.94
CA ASN A 399 -22.83 16.42 -9.79
C ASN A 399 -23.04 17.80 -10.42
N TYR A 400 -22.22 18.77 -10.00
CA TYR A 400 -22.24 20.16 -10.51
C TYR A 400 -21.05 20.47 -11.42
N THR A 401 -20.35 19.45 -11.95
CA THR A 401 -19.21 19.63 -12.87
C THR A 401 -19.60 20.55 -14.02
N LYS A 402 -18.73 21.52 -14.34
CA LYS A 402 -18.97 22.51 -15.40
C LYS A 402 -20.30 23.27 -15.23
N SER A 403 -20.61 23.64 -13.98
CA SER A 403 -21.81 24.40 -13.60
C SER A 403 -21.49 25.50 -12.59
N SER A 404 -20.29 26.09 -12.69
CA SER A 404 -19.76 27.05 -11.71
C SER A 404 -20.65 28.30 -11.57
N GLY A 405 -21.28 28.75 -12.65
CA GLY A 405 -22.17 29.92 -12.64
C GLY A 405 -23.39 29.79 -11.72
N LEU A 406 -23.81 28.56 -11.36
CA LEU A 406 -24.92 28.31 -10.44
C LEU A 406 -24.50 28.32 -8.97
N ILE A 407 -23.20 28.38 -8.68
CA ILE A 407 -22.67 28.35 -7.33
C ILE A 407 -22.28 29.77 -6.92
N MET A 408 -22.50 30.11 -5.66
CA MET A 408 -22.21 31.44 -5.15
C MET A 408 -21.78 31.43 -3.68
N ASP A 409 -21.00 32.43 -3.29
CA ASP A 409 -20.75 32.75 -1.89
C ASP A 409 -21.88 33.60 -1.27
N SER A 410 -21.76 33.93 0.01
CA SER A 410 -22.79 34.72 0.71
C SER A 410 -22.91 36.17 0.19
N SER A 411 -21.82 36.79 -0.25
CA SER A 411 -21.83 38.16 -0.78
C SER A 411 -22.54 38.20 -2.13
N GLU A 412 -22.20 37.28 -3.02
CA GLU A 412 -22.86 37.13 -4.32
C GLU A 412 -24.36 36.82 -4.18
N LYS A 413 -24.71 35.98 -3.19
CA LYS A 413 -26.11 35.65 -2.87
C LYS A 413 -26.89 36.88 -2.42
N ASP A 414 -26.34 37.66 -1.48
CA ASP A 414 -27.00 38.86 -0.96
C ASP A 414 -27.15 39.93 -2.03
N GLU A 415 -26.15 40.10 -2.89
CA GLU A 415 -26.21 41.01 -4.03
C GLU A 415 -27.28 40.58 -5.06
N LEU A 416 -27.34 39.29 -5.39
CA LEU A 416 -28.33 38.76 -6.33
C LEU A 416 -29.76 38.96 -5.82
N ILE A 417 -30.01 38.73 -4.53
CA ILE A 417 -31.34 38.96 -3.93
C ILE A 417 -31.69 40.45 -3.92
N ARG A 418 -30.73 41.32 -3.63
CA ARG A 418 -30.94 42.77 -3.63
C ARG A 418 -31.32 43.30 -5.01
N LEU A 419 -30.64 42.82 -6.05
CA LEU A 419 -30.86 43.27 -7.43
C LEU A 419 -32.07 42.56 -8.07
N GLU A 420 -32.27 41.28 -7.76
CA GLU A 420 -33.36 40.45 -8.28
C GLU A 420 -34.07 39.68 -7.16
N PRO A 421 -35.01 40.32 -6.42
CA PRO A 421 -35.68 39.70 -5.28
C PRO A 421 -36.45 38.41 -5.61
N LYS A 422 -36.91 38.25 -6.86
CA LYS A 422 -37.59 37.04 -7.34
C LYS A 422 -36.68 35.80 -7.33
N SER A 423 -35.36 35.98 -7.36
CA SER A 423 -34.37 34.89 -7.32
C SER A 423 -34.32 34.17 -5.97
N ALA A 424 -34.76 34.82 -4.88
CA ALA A 424 -34.64 34.31 -3.52
C ALA A 424 -35.26 32.92 -3.34
N LYS A 425 -36.38 32.62 -4.01
CA LYS A 425 -37.05 31.30 -3.92
C LYS A 425 -36.25 30.15 -4.55
N TRP A 426 -35.30 30.47 -5.44
CA TRP A 426 -34.45 29.51 -6.14
C TRP A 426 -33.08 29.33 -5.50
N ILE A 427 -32.76 30.12 -4.48
CA ILE A 427 -31.48 30.04 -3.79
C ILE A 427 -31.61 29.02 -2.65
N ARG A 428 -30.71 28.04 -2.64
CA ARG A 428 -30.62 27.01 -1.60
C ARG A 428 -29.21 26.96 -1.03
N ARG A 429 -29.08 26.52 0.22
CA ARG A 429 -27.77 26.23 0.82
C ARG A 429 -27.12 25.09 0.05
N PHE A 430 -25.83 25.23 -0.23
CA PHE A 430 -25.05 24.25 -1.00
C PHE A 430 -23.90 23.72 -0.16
N VAL A 431 -23.87 22.41 0.09
CA VAL A 431 -22.93 21.80 1.04
C VAL A 431 -22.08 20.72 0.36
N GLY A 432 -20.77 20.94 0.34
CA GLY A 432 -19.77 19.90 0.11
C GLY A 432 -19.11 19.43 1.40
N ALA A 433 -18.07 18.61 1.27
CA ALA A 433 -17.32 18.11 2.42
C ALA A 433 -16.71 19.25 3.25
N ASP A 434 -16.20 20.29 2.58
CA ASP A 434 -15.54 21.41 3.25
C ASP A 434 -16.55 22.31 3.98
N GLU A 435 -17.68 22.59 3.34
CA GLU A 435 -18.78 23.36 3.94
C GLU A 435 -19.38 22.63 5.14
N PHE A 436 -19.57 21.31 5.04
CA PHE A 436 -20.07 20.49 6.14
C PHE A 436 -19.08 20.43 7.32
N LEU A 437 -17.81 20.14 7.04
CA LEU A 437 -16.82 19.92 8.10
C LEU A 437 -16.42 21.23 8.79
N LYS A 438 -16.28 22.33 8.03
CA LYS A 438 -15.72 23.60 8.54
C LYS A 438 -16.79 24.66 8.78
N SER A 439 -18.07 24.30 8.70
CA SER A 439 -19.21 25.22 8.86
C SER A 439 -19.13 26.44 7.93
N LYS A 440 -18.72 26.25 6.67
CA LYS A 440 -18.66 27.34 5.69
C LYS A 440 -20.02 27.52 5.02
N ASP A 441 -20.33 28.77 4.70
CA ASP A 441 -21.51 29.11 3.92
C ASP A 441 -21.23 29.10 2.42
N ARG A 442 -22.14 28.47 1.69
CA ARG A 442 -22.14 28.43 0.25
C ARG A 442 -23.56 28.18 -0.23
N TRP A 443 -23.88 28.71 -1.41
CA TRP A 443 -25.23 28.73 -1.94
C TRP A 443 -25.23 28.31 -3.40
N CYS A 444 -26.40 27.88 -3.87
CA CYS A 444 -26.61 27.59 -5.28
C CYS A 444 -27.97 28.06 -5.77
N LEU A 445 -28.04 28.35 -7.08
CA LEU A 445 -29.30 28.43 -7.82
C LEU A 445 -29.81 27.02 -8.12
N TRP A 446 -30.84 26.61 -7.39
CA TRP A 446 -31.50 25.32 -7.56
C TRP A 446 -32.75 25.47 -8.43
N LEU A 447 -32.56 25.38 -9.75
CA LEU A 447 -33.59 25.67 -10.76
C LEU A 447 -34.32 24.42 -11.28
N ARG A 448 -34.34 23.32 -10.50
CA ARG A 448 -34.91 22.01 -10.92
C ARG A 448 -36.34 22.11 -11.45
N ASP A 449 -37.15 22.93 -10.79
CA ASP A 449 -38.58 23.09 -11.07
C ASP A 449 -38.90 24.49 -11.62
N ALA A 450 -37.89 25.23 -12.06
CA ALA A 450 -38.05 26.56 -12.64
C ALA A 450 -38.52 26.48 -14.09
N ARG A 451 -39.56 27.25 -14.43
CA ARG A 451 -39.96 27.41 -15.83
C ARG A 451 -39.01 28.37 -16.54
N ILE A 452 -38.85 28.19 -17.86
CA ILE A 452 -37.93 29.00 -18.67
C ILE A 452 -38.31 30.47 -18.61
N GLU A 453 -39.60 30.79 -18.60
CA GLU A 453 -40.10 32.16 -18.52
C GLU A 453 -39.69 32.85 -17.21
N GLU A 454 -39.67 32.11 -16.11
CA GLU A 454 -39.22 32.63 -14.80
C GLU A 454 -37.72 32.91 -14.79
N ILE A 455 -36.93 32.11 -15.50
CA ILE A 455 -35.49 32.34 -15.66
C ILE A 455 -35.24 33.56 -16.55
N LEU A 456 -36.00 33.72 -17.64
CA LEU A 456 -35.87 34.86 -18.55
C LEU A 456 -36.30 36.20 -17.92
N ASP A 457 -37.22 36.17 -16.95
CA ASP A 457 -37.66 37.31 -16.15
C ASP A 457 -36.63 37.74 -15.07
N MET A 458 -35.50 37.02 -14.97
CA MET A 458 -34.40 37.28 -14.03
C MET A 458 -33.07 37.41 -14.81
N PRO A 459 -32.76 38.59 -15.38
CA PRO A 459 -31.55 38.82 -16.21
C PRO A 459 -30.23 38.31 -15.60
N LEU A 460 -29.96 38.55 -14.31
CA LEU A 460 -28.72 38.13 -13.64
C LEU A 460 -28.68 36.61 -13.43
N VAL A 461 -29.83 35.99 -13.12
CA VAL A 461 -29.94 34.52 -13.09
C VAL A 461 -29.71 33.93 -14.47
N LYS A 462 -30.30 34.54 -15.52
CA LYS A 462 -30.08 34.14 -16.91
C LYS A 462 -28.61 34.24 -17.30
N ASP A 463 -27.91 35.31 -16.94
CA ASP A 463 -26.48 35.47 -17.25
C ASP A 463 -25.62 34.38 -16.57
N ARG A 464 -25.96 34.01 -15.32
CA ARG A 464 -25.34 32.86 -14.64
C ARG A 464 -25.60 31.54 -15.36
N VAL A 465 -26.82 31.30 -15.86
CA VAL A 465 -27.16 30.13 -16.69
C VAL A 465 -26.43 30.14 -18.03
N ASP A 466 -26.28 31.31 -18.65
CA ASP A 466 -25.55 31.47 -19.91
C ASP A 466 -24.05 31.20 -19.71
N SER A 467 -23.46 31.59 -18.58
CA SER A 467 -22.09 31.24 -18.19
C SER A 467 -21.89 29.72 -18.10
N VAL A 468 -22.83 28.99 -17.50
CA VAL A 468 -22.81 27.51 -17.45
C VAL A 468 -22.88 26.92 -18.85
N ARG A 469 -23.72 27.47 -19.74
CA ARG A 469 -23.79 27.04 -21.14
C ARG A 469 -22.42 27.16 -21.81
N GLN A 470 -21.75 28.30 -21.67
CA GLN A 470 -20.42 28.50 -22.24
C GLN A 470 -19.38 27.55 -21.64
N GLU A 471 -19.38 27.38 -20.31
CA GLU A 471 -18.47 26.46 -19.61
C GLU A 471 -18.60 25.02 -20.13
N ARG A 472 -19.82 24.57 -20.41
CA ARG A 472 -20.09 23.21 -20.95
C ARG A 472 -19.73 23.06 -22.41
N LEU A 473 -19.93 24.08 -23.24
CA LEU A 473 -19.55 24.05 -24.66
C LEU A 473 -18.04 23.85 -24.85
N LEU A 474 -17.24 24.34 -23.90
CA LEU A 474 -15.78 24.17 -23.86
C LEU A 474 -15.33 22.77 -23.38
N SER A 475 -16.24 21.84 -23.07
CA SER A 475 -15.86 20.52 -22.58
C SER A 475 -15.47 19.57 -23.72
N ASP A 476 -14.45 18.74 -23.50
CA ASP A 476 -14.06 17.67 -24.44
C ASP A 476 -15.08 16.52 -24.51
N LYS A 477 -15.94 16.37 -23.48
CA LYS A 477 -16.95 15.32 -23.42
C LYS A 477 -18.21 15.71 -24.20
N LYS A 478 -18.60 14.86 -25.16
CA LYS A 478 -19.81 15.05 -25.99
C LYS A 478 -21.08 15.25 -25.15
N GLU A 479 -21.30 14.38 -24.17
CA GLU A 479 -22.48 14.46 -23.28
C GLU A 479 -22.57 15.79 -22.50
N THR A 480 -21.42 16.33 -22.07
CA THR A 480 -21.37 17.63 -21.38
C THR A 480 -21.76 18.77 -22.32
N ARG A 481 -21.28 18.74 -23.58
CA ARG A 481 -21.63 19.75 -24.60
C ARG A 481 -23.12 19.69 -24.96
N GLU A 482 -23.70 18.51 -25.05
CA GLU A 482 -25.15 18.34 -25.31
C GLU A 482 -26.00 18.95 -24.18
N LYS A 483 -25.58 18.80 -22.92
CA LYS A 483 -26.24 19.42 -21.76
C LYS A 483 -26.14 20.95 -21.73
N ALA A 484 -25.27 21.57 -22.53
CA ALA A 484 -25.20 23.02 -22.65
C ALA A 484 -26.47 23.61 -23.30
N SER A 485 -27.01 22.91 -24.30
CA SER A 485 -28.22 23.33 -25.01
C SER A 485 -29.50 22.86 -24.33
N LEU A 486 -29.50 21.64 -23.77
CA LEU A 486 -30.71 21.02 -23.22
C LEU A 486 -31.08 21.56 -21.84
N VAL A 487 -30.13 21.63 -20.92
CA VAL A 487 -30.39 21.89 -19.50
C VAL A 487 -29.29 22.73 -18.82
N PRO A 488 -28.90 23.90 -19.37
CA PRO A 488 -27.85 24.74 -18.80
C PRO A 488 -28.19 25.27 -17.39
N HIS A 489 -29.48 25.35 -17.05
CA HIS A 489 -29.97 25.82 -15.75
C HIS A 489 -29.93 24.73 -14.65
N LEU A 490 -29.70 23.45 -15.01
CA LEU A 490 -29.69 22.34 -14.06
C LEU A 490 -28.29 21.82 -13.82
N PHE A 491 -28.07 21.16 -12.67
CA PHE A 491 -26.88 20.35 -12.48
C PHE A 491 -26.90 19.12 -13.41
N PRO A 492 -25.73 18.70 -13.96
CA PRO A 492 -25.66 17.57 -14.87
C PRO A 492 -26.23 16.26 -14.36
N GLU A 493 -26.14 16.01 -13.04
CA GLU A 493 -26.78 14.87 -12.39
C GLU A 493 -27.40 15.32 -11.07
N ILE A 494 -28.72 15.18 -10.97
CA ILE A 494 -29.51 15.53 -9.78
C ILE A 494 -29.87 14.25 -9.05
N ARG A 495 -29.41 14.15 -7.80
CA ARG A 495 -29.58 13.01 -6.90
C ARG A 495 -30.22 13.41 -5.57
N GLN A 496 -30.48 14.70 -5.39
CA GLN A 496 -31.10 15.26 -4.20
C GLN A 496 -32.46 14.60 -3.89
N PRO A 497 -32.68 14.13 -2.64
CA PRO A 497 -34.00 13.73 -2.15
C PRO A 497 -35.03 14.86 -2.33
N ARG A 498 -36.30 14.51 -2.51
CA ARG A 498 -37.36 15.52 -2.69
C ARG A 498 -37.83 16.12 -1.37
N ASP A 499 -37.83 15.33 -0.31
CA ASP A 499 -38.34 15.64 1.01
C ASP A 499 -37.56 14.86 2.09
N GLY A 500 -37.90 15.12 3.36
CA GLY A 500 -37.31 14.46 4.52
C GLY A 500 -35.88 14.89 4.81
N GLN A 501 -35.19 14.04 5.57
CA GLN A 501 -33.80 14.22 5.98
C GLN A 501 -32.93 13.13 5.37
N TYR A 502 -31.64 13.44 5.23
CA TYR A 502 -30.63 12.48 4.81
C TYR A 502 -29.39 12.60 5.70
N LEU A 503 -28.68 11.48 5.84
CA LEU A 503 -27.37 11.47 6.46
C LEU A 503 -26.32 11.86 5.42
N ILE A 504 -25.56 12.93 5.68
CA ILE A 504 -24.45 13.39 4.85
C ILE A 504 -23.15 12.70 5.26
N VAL A 505 -22.44 12.12 4.29
CA VAL A 505 -21.17 11.43 4.50
C VAL A 505 -20.09 12.07 3.61
N PRO A 506 -19.12 12.80 4.17
CA PRO A 506 -18.03 13.40 3.40
C PRO A 506 -17.21 12.35 2.64
N ARG A 507 -16.92 12.61 1.36
CA ARG A 507 -16.04 11.70 0.60
C ARG A 507 -14.61 11.73 1.06
N VAL A 508 -14.13 12.87 1.52
CA VAL A 508 -12.73 13.02 1.94
C VAL A 508 -12.73 13.53 3.37
N THR A 509 -12.02 12.81 4.23
CA THR A 509 -11.76 13.23 5.61
C THR A 509 -10.29 13.01 5.94
N SER A 510 -9.77 13.80 6.88
CA SER A 510 -8.38 13.65 7.33
C SER A 510 -8.20 12.30 8.02
N GLU A 511 -7.08 11.66 7.70
CA GLU A 511 -6.54 10.46 8.31
C GLU A 511 -6.16 10.64 9.77
N ARG A 512 -5.99 11.88 10.26
CA ARG A 512 -5.76 12.15 11.69
C ARG A 512 -7.01 11.87 12.54
N ARG A 513 -8.22 11.96 11.96
CA ARG A 513 -9.45 11.82 12.75
C ARG A 513 -9.69 10.36 13.12
N VAL A 514 -10.05 10.14 14.39
CA VAL A 514 -10.47 8.81 14.89
C VAL A 514 -11.79 8.39 14.22
N TYR A 515 -12.71 9.34 14.03
CA TYR A 515 -14.01 9.13 13.38
C TYR A 515 -14.21 10.07 12.19
N ALA A 516 -14.80 9.57 11.11
CA ALA A 516 -15.22 10.38 9.98
C ALA A 516 -16.50 11.13 10.36
N PRO A 517 -16.50 12.48 10.41
CA PRO A 517 -17.69 13.21 10.82
C PRO A 517 -18.79 13.06 9.76
N ILE A 518 -19.95 12.60 10.21
CA ILE A 518 -21.20 12.50 9.43
C ILE A 518 -22.32 13.17 10.24
N GLY A 519 -23.45 13.49 9.61
CA GLY A 519 -24.55 14.16 10.31
C GLY A 519 -25.81 14.24 9.47
N TYR A 520 -26.87 14.81 10.05
CA TYR A 520 -28.15 14.96 9.37
C TYR A 520 -28.27 16.30 8.65
N MET A 521 -28.94 16.27 7.50
CA MET A 521 -29.30 17.45 6.72
C MET A 521 -30.72 17.30 6.19
N ASP A 522 -31.43 18.42 6.07
CA ASP A 522 -32.74 18.49 5.44
C ASP A 522 -32.63 18.47 3.91
N ALA A 523 -33.61 17.87 3.22
CA ALA A 523 -33.66 17.80 1.76
C ALA A 523 -33.56 19.17 1.06
N SER A 524 -33.91 20.27 1.74
CA SER A 524 -33.75 21.64 1.24
C SER A 524 -32.29 22.11 1.13
N VAL A 525 -31.35 21.44 1.80
CA VAL A 525 -29.90 21.69 1.69
C VAL A 525 -29.35 20.84 0.56
N ILE A 526 -28.87 21.49 -0.51
CA ILE A 526 -28.40 20.80 -1.71
C ILE A 526 -26.95 20.36 -1.52
N THR A 527 -26.66 19.09 -1.81
CA THR A 527 -25.30 18.56 -1.69
C THR A 527 -24.50 18.68 -2.98
N SER A 528 -23.18 18.81 -2.85
CA SER A 528 -22.25 18.63 -3.97
C SER A 528 -21.84 17.15 -4.13
N ASN A 529 -21.15 16.84 -5.23
CA ASN A 529 -20.58 15.51 -5.45
C ASN A 529 -19.37 15.20 -4.55
N GLN A 530 -18.96 16.10 -3.64
CA GLN A 530 -17.92 15.84 -2.64
C GLN A 530 -18.44 15.13 -1.38
N VAL A 531 -19.74 14.83 -1.33
CA VAL A 531 -20.36 14.04 -0.27
C VAL A 531 -21.21 12.92 -0.86
N LEU A 532 -21.57 11.98 -0.01
CA LEU A 532 -22.58 10.95 -0.23
C LEU A 532 -23.78 11.26 0.67
N MET A 533 -24.94 10.70 0.34
CA MET A 533 -26.18 10.85 1.07
C MET A 533 -26.78 9.49 1.36
N ILE A 534 -27.36 9.32 2.54
CA ILE A 534 -28.21 8.17 2.87
C ILE A 534 -29.59 8.74 3.23
N PRO A 535 -30.54 8.78 2.29
CA PRO A 535 -31.91 9.21 2.57
C PRO A 535 -32.54 8.29 3.61
N GLU A 536 -33.38 8.85 4.49
CA GLU A 536 -34.16 8.09 5.49
C GLU A 536 -33.30 7.23 6.44
N ALA A 537 -32.01 7.54 6.59
CA ALA A 537 -31.15 6.89 7.57
C ALA A 537 -31.65 7.17 9.00
N GLY A 538 -31.81 6.12 9.80
CA GLY A 538 -32.14 6.24 11.22
C GLY A 538 -30.88 6.45 12.08
N LEU A 539 -31.09 6.56 13.39
CA LEU A 539 -30.01 6.71 14.37
C LEU A 539 -29.12 5.47 14.44
N PHE A 540 -29.65 4.29 14.09
CA PHE A 540 -28.88 3.06 14.02
C PHE A 540 -27.77 3.15 12.96
N GLU A 541 -28.10 3.57 11.73
CA GLU A 541 -27.11 3.76 10.66
C GLU A 541 -26.08 4.82 11.06
N PHE A 542 -26.51 5.93 11.65
CA PHE A 542 -25.59 6.95 12.17
C PHE A 542 -24.64 6.37 13.21
N GLY A 543 -25.14 5.61 14.18
CA GLY A 543 -24.35 5.02 15.26
C GLY A 543 -23.29 4.06 14.72
N VAL A 544 -23.68 3.12 13.86
CA VAL A 544 -22.73 2.15 13.28
C VAL A 544 -21.69 2.85 12.41
N LEU A 545 -22.08 3.78 11.54
CA LEU A 545 -21.16 4.50 10.66
C LEU A 545 -20.24 5.47 11.42
N SER A 546 -20.62 5.87 12.62
CA SER A 546 -19.82 6.71 13.52
C SER A 546 -18.91 5.90 14.46
N SER A 547 -18.87 4.57 14.35
CA SER A 547 -18.07 3.70 15.22
C SER A 547 -16.64 3.47 14.71
N GLU A 548 -15.73 3.10 15.61
CA GLU A 548 -14.38 2.61 15.32
C GLU A 548 -14.42 1.39 14.40
N THR A 549 -15.39 0.50 14.59
CA THR A 549 -15.59 -0.70 13.77
C THR A 549 -15.75 -0.33 12.29
N HIS A 550 -16.60 0.65 12.00
CA HIS A 550 -16.77 1.12 10.63
C HIS A 550 -15.56 1.90 10.12
N MET A 551 -14.91 2.67 10.99
CA MET A 551 -13.69 3.41 10.66
C MET A 551 -12.52 2.50 10.29
N ASP A 552 -12.36 1.35 10.95
CA ASP A 552 -11.33 0.39 10.59
C ASP A 552 -11.58 -0.21 9.20
N TRP A 553 -12.84 -0.51 8.88
CA TRP A 553 -13.19 -0.91 7.52
C TRP A 553 -12.83 0.18 6.50
N LEU A 554 -13.19 1.44 6.76
CA LEU A 554 -12.80 2.57 5.92
C LEU A 554 -11.28 2.71 5.78
N ARG A 555 -10.50 2.52 6.85
CA ARG A 555 -9.03 2.64 6.85
C ARG A 555 -8.36 1.65 5.91
N VAL A 556 -8.87 0.42 5.88
CA VAL A 556 -8.27 -0.70 5.14
C VAL A 556 -8.84 -0.82 3.73
N VAL A 557 -10.15 -0.67 3.58
CA VAL A 557 -10.86 -0.92 2.31
C VAL A 557 -11.12 0.37 1.53
N GLY A 558 -11.22 1.51 2.21
CA GLY A 558 -11.45 2.80 1.57
C GLY A 558 -10.30 3.27 0.69
N GLY A 559 -10.63 4.08 -0.32
CA GLY A 559 -9.62 4.73 -1.15
C GLY A 559 -8.85 5.80 -0.37
N ARG A 560 -7.88 6.43 -1.03
CA ARG A 560 -7.13 7.56 -0.48
C ARG A 560 -7.07 8.74 -1.45
N LEU A 561 -6.93 9.95 -0.91
CA LEU A 561 -6.56 11.14 -1.68
C LEU A 561 -5.34 11.78 -1.00
N GLU A 562 -4.16 11.58 -1.61
CA GLU A 562 -2.90 11.60 -0.85
C GLU A 562 -2.98 10.65 0.34
N SER A 563 -2.82 11.13 1.57
CA SER A 563 -2.94 10.36 2.81
C SER A 563 -4.38 10.28 3.34
N ARG A 564 -5.25 11.21 2.94
CA ARG A 564 -6.61 11.35 3.48
C ARG A 564 -7.51 10.18 3.09
N TYR A 565 -8.41 9.78 3.97
CA TYR A 565 -9.40 8.75 3.67
C TYR A 565 -10.35 9.24 2.57
N ARG A 566 -10.60 8.38 1.58
CA ARG A 566 -11.59 8.60 0.53
C ARG A 566 -12.70 7.57 0.63
N TYR A 567 -13.82 7.99 1.19
CA TYR A 567 -15.04 7.21 1.32
C TYR A 567 -15.71 7.01 -0.05
N SER A 568 -16.17 5.78 -0.31
CA SER A 568 -17.02 5.47 -1.45
C SER A 568 -18.18 4.57 -1.04
N ALA A 569 -19.34 4.80 -1.66
CA ALA A 569 -20.49 3.93 -1.53
C ALA A 569 -20.13 2.48 -1.92
N SER A 570 -19.51 2.32 -3.08
CA SER A 570 -19.31 1.00 -3.69
C SER A 570 -18.26 0.12 -3.03
N LEU A 571 -17.22 0.70 -2.43
CA LEU A 571 -16.11 -0.04 -1.86
C LEU A 571 -16.14 -0.07 -0.33
N VAL A 572 -16.73 0.93 0.34
CA VAL A 572 -16.79 0.99 1.81
C VAL A 572 -18.17 0.60 2.31
N TYR A 573 -19.19 1.41 2.02
CA TYR A 573 -20.53 1.20 2.58
C TYR A 573 -21.16 -0.11 2.11
N ASN A 574 -21.15 -0.35 0.80
CA ASN A 574 -21.82 -1.49 0.21
C ASN A 574 -21.15 -2.83 0.55
N THR A 575 -19.86 -2.81 0.90
CA THR A 575 -19.08 -4.00 1.25
C THR A 575 -18.99 -4.19 2.75
N PHE A 576 -19.36 -3.18 3.56
CA PHE A 576 -19.26 -3.25 5.00
C PHE A 576 -20.10 -4.42 5.54
N PRO A 577 -19.52 -5.33 6.33
CA PRO A 577 -20.24 -6.45 6.90
C PRO A 577 -21.04 -5.98 8.12
N TRP A 578 -22.22 -5.39 7.90
CA TRP A 578 -23.13 -4.91 8.94
C TRP A 578 -23.49 -6.02 9.93
N PRO A 579 -23.66 -5.72 11.23
CA PRO A 579 -24.04 -6.71 12.23
C PRO A 579 -25.51 -7.11 12.09
N GLU A 580 -25.85 -8.33 12.49
CA GLU A 580 -27.23 -8.73 12.73
C GLU A 580 -27.63 -8.31 14.15
N VAL A 581 -28.78 -7.66 14.28
CA VAL A 581 -29.20 -7.05 15.55
C VAL A 581 -30.64 -7.41 15.89
N THR A 582 -30.89 -7.58 17.17
CA THR A 582 -32.25 -7.60 17.73
C THR A 582 -32.79 -6.17 17.89
N ASP A 583 -34.11 -6.02 18.05
CA ASP A 583 -34.72 -4.70 18.28
C ASP A 583 -34.17 -4.00 19.54
N ALA A 584 -33.87 -4.76 20.60
CA ALA A 584 -33.30 -4.23 21.83
C ALA A 584 -31.88 -3.67 21.60
N GLN A 585 -31.02 -4.41 20.89
CA GLN A 585 -29.68 -3.97 20.54
C GLN A 585 -29.71 -2.77 19.58
N ARG A 586 -30.61 -2.78 18.59
CA ARG A 586 -30.82 -1.63 17.70
C ARG A 586 -31.17 -0.39 18.54
N ARG A 587 -32.11 -0.51 19.48
CA ARG A 587 -32.52 0.60 20.32
C ARG A 587 -31.41 1.13 21.23
N GLU A 588 -30.56 0.24 21.75
CA GLU A 588 -29.37 0.62 22.52
C GLU A 588 -28.40 1.47 21.68
N ILE A 589 -28.09 1.06 20.45
CA ILE A 589 -27.25 1.85 19.54
C ILE A 589 -27.89 3.19 19.20
N GLU A 590 -29.20 3.24 18.97
CA GLU A 590 -29.91 4.50 18.69
C GLU A 590 -29.79 5.51 19.84
N LEU A 591 -29.89 5.05 21.09
CA LEU A 591 -29.72 5.91 22.27
C LEU A 591 -28.28 6.45 22.38
N LEU A 592 -27.29 5.60 22.18
CA LEU A 592 -25.88 6.02 22.21
C LEU A 592 -25.51 6.93 21.03
N ALA A 593 -26.13 6.71 19.87
CA ALA A 593 -26.05 7.59 18.72
C ALA A 593 -26.63 8.98 19.01
N GLU A 594 -27.76 9.04 19.71
CA GLU A 594 -28.37 10.29 20.19
C GLU A 594 -27.43 11.02 21.16
N ASP A 595 -26.81 10.31 22.11
CA ASP A 595 -25.82 10.90 23.03
C ASP A 595 -24.64 11.54 22.29
N VAL A 596 -24.15 10.93 21.20
CA VAL A 596 -23.11 11.53 20.34
C VAL A 596 -23.58 12.83 19.70
N LEU A 597 -24.83 12.89 19.25
CA LEU A 597 -25.40 14.11 18.66
C LEU A 597 -25.58 15.20 19.73
N MET A 598 -26.13 14.86 20.89
CA MET A 598 -26.29 15.78 22.03
C MET A 598 -24.96 16.34 22.51
N ALA A 599 -23.91 15.49 22.58
CA ALA A 599 -22.56 15.95 22.93
C ALA A 599 -22.00 16.97 21.92
N ARG A 600 -22.35 16.85 20.63
CA ARG A 600 -21.97 17.87 19.63
C ARG A 600 -22.72 19.19 19.85
N GLU A 601 -24.00 19.12 20.24
CA GLU A 601 -24.85 20.30 20.47
C GLU A 601 -24.38 21.19 21.63
N ASN A 602 -23.64 20.62 22.59
CA ASN A 602 -23.00 21.37 23.68
C ASN A 602 -21.95 22.40 23.21
N TYR A 603 -21.53 22.34 21.94
CA TYR A 603 -20.46 23.17 21.37
C TYR A 603 -20.88 23.89 20.07
N PRO A 604 -21.89 24.79 20.12
CA PRO A 604 -22.47 25.42 18.94
C PRO A 604 -21.50 26.35 18.18
N ASP A 605 -20.42 26.79 18.83
CA ASP A 605 -19.37 27.65 18.28
C ASP A 605 -18.28 26.86 17.53
N LYS A 606 -18.26 25.53 17.65
CA LYS A 606 -17.23 24.67 17.04
C LYS A 606 -17.75 23.98 15.78
N SER A 607 -16.91 23.98 14.74
CA SER A 607 -17.15 23.16 13.55
C SER A 607 -16.88 21.68 13.81
N LEU A 608 -17.44 20.79 12.99
CA LEU A 608 -17.15 19.35 13.06
C LEU A 608 -15.66 19.05 12.85
N ALA A 609 -14.97 19.86 12.05
CA ALA A 609 -13.52 19.74 11.86
C ALA A 609 -12.74 19.97 13.16
N ASN A 610 -13.20 20.90 14.01
CA ASN A 610 -12.61 21.17 15.33
C ASN A 610 -13.04 20.11 16.35
N LEU A 611 -14.32 19.75 16.37
CA LEU A 611 -14.86 18.74 17.31
C LEU A 611 -14.22 17.37 17.12
N TYR A 612 -13.80 17.03 15.91
CA TYR A 612 -13.18 15.75 15.58
C TYR A 612 -11.67 15.85 15.31
N ASP A 613 -11.02 16.96 15.65
CA ASP A 613 -9.56 16.98 15.72
C ASP A 613 -9.13 16.21 16.98
N PRO A 614 -8.24 15.20 16.90
CA PRO A 614 -7.84 14.40 18.06
C PRO A 614 -7.32 15.21 19.26
N GLU A 615 -6.68 16.34 19.00
CA GLU A 615 -6.10 17.20 20.03
C GLU A 615 -7.14 18.15 20.65
N LEU A 616 -8.24 18.42 19.94
CA LEU A 616 -9.27 19.39 20.36
C LEU A 616 -10.62 18.75 20.73
N MET A 617 -10.79 17.45 20.44
CA MET A 617 -12.05 16.74 20.65
C MET A 617 -12.43 16.75 22.15
N PRO A 618 -13.62 17.28 22.51
CA PRO A 618 -14.09 17.34 23.89
C PRO A 618 -14.21 15.96 24.56
N ASP A 619 -14.04 15.90 25.88
CA ASP A 619 -14.01 14.64 26.63
C ASP A 619 -15.40 13.98 26.73
N ASP A 620 -16.48 14.75 26.77
CA ASP A 620 -17.86 14.24 26.73
C ASP A 620 -18.16 13.57 25.38
N LEU A 621 -17.75 14.20 24.27
CA LEU A 621 -17.86 13.62 22.93
C LEU A 621 -17.00 12.35 22.80
N LYS A 622 -15.76 12.35 23.33
CA LYS A 622 -14.90 11.14 23.38
C LYS A 622 -15.58 10.02 24.16
N ALA A 623 -16.18 10.32 25.31
CA ALA A 623 -16.87 9.35 26.13
C ALA A 623 -18.10 8.75 25.42
N ALA A 624 -18.90 9.59 24.74
CA ALA A 624 -20.04 9.16 23.96
C ALA A 624 -19.63 8.19 22.83
N HIS A 625 -18.56 8.52 22.09
CA HIS A 625 -18.02 7.60 21.06
C HIS A 625 -17.51 6.29 21.65
N LYS A 626 -16.78 6.31 22.78
CA LYS A 626 -16.31 5.07 23.43
C LYS A 626 -17.45 4.16 23.87
N ALA A 627 -18.53 4.73 24.39
CA ALA A 627 -19.72 3.97 24.77
C ALA A 627 -20.38 3.35 23.53
N LEU A 628 -20.55 4.14 22.46
CA LEU A 628 -21.06 3.68 21.17
C LEU A 628 -20.18 2.56 20.57
N ASP A 629 -18.85 2.72 20.61
CA ASP A 629 -17.90 1.72 20.10
C ASP A 629 -18.02 0.40 20.85
N ALA A 630 -18.04 0.45 22.19
CA ALA A 630 -18.23 -0.74 23.00
C ALA A 630 -19.54 -1.45 22.62
N ALA A 631 -20.65 -0.73 22.51
CA ALA A 631 -21.94 -1.31 22.13
C ALA A 631 -21.93 -1.90 20.71
N VAL A 632 -21.34 -1.20 19.73
CA VAL A 632 -21.21 -1.71 18.36
C VAL A 632 -20.33 -2.96 18.29
N GLU A 633 -19.22 -3.02 19.03
CA GLU A 633 -18.39 -4.22 19.11
C GLU A 633 -19.16 -5.44 19.66
N HIS A 634 -20.02 -5.22 20.66
CA HIS A 634 -20.85 -6.26 21.25
C HIS A 634 -21.88 -6.83 20.26
N LEU A 635 -22.22 -6.12 19.19
CA LEU A 635 -23.05 -6.66 18.11
C LEU A 635 -22.33 -7.72 17.28
N TYR A 636 -20.99 -7.67 17.23
CA TYR A 636 -20.18 -8.64 16.49
C TYR A 636 -19.78 -9.83 17.34
N ARG A 637 -19.43 -9.60 18.62
CA ARG A 637 -19.08 -10.66 19.56
C ARG A 637 -19.15 -10.18 21.01
N ALA A 638 -19.36 -11.11 21.95
CA ALA A 638 -19.48 -10.78 23.37
C ALA A 638 -18.18 -10.31 24.05
N ARG A 639 -17.00 -10.65 23.50
CA ARG A 639 -15.70 -10.25 24.08
C ARG A 639 -15.16 -9.03 23.33
N PRO A 640 -14.68 -7.97 24.00
CA PRO A 640 -14.04 -6.82 23.34
C PRO A 640 -12.89 -7.23 22.43
N PHE A 641 -12.65 -6.45 21.37
CA PHE A 641 -11.46 -6.62 20.53
C PHE A 641 -10.20 -6.15 21.27
N ARG A 642 -9.09 -6.86 21.09
CA ARG A 642 -7.78 -6.49 21.65
C ARG A 642 -7.22 -5.27 20.95
N ASP A 643 -7.38 -5.22 19.63
CA ASP A 643 -6.83 -4.19 18.75
C ASP A 643 -7.64 -4.11 17.43
N ALA A 644 -7.34 -3.10 16.63
CA ALA A 644 -7.98 -2.86 15.34
C ALA A 644 -7.80 -4.03 14.35
N PHE A 645 -6.70 -4.78 14.42
CA PHE A 645 -6.46 -5.90 13.51
C PHE A 645 -7.33 -7.11 13.86
N GLU A 646 -7.51 -7.44 15.14
CA GLU A 646 -8.44 -8.50 15.55
C GLU A 646 -9.88 -8.14 15.13
N ARG A 647 -10.25 -6.87 15.24
CA ARG A 647 -11.53 -6.35 14.76
C ARG A 647 -11.67 -6.52 13.25
N LEU A 648 -10.66 -6.14 12.48
CA LEU A 648 -10.62 -6.35 11.03
C LEU A 648 -10.68 -7.83 10.64
N GLU A 649 -9.91 -8.72 11.26
CA GLU A 649 -9.96 -10.16 11.02
C GLU A 649 -11.38 -10.70 11.18
N HIS A 650 -12.09 -10.25 12.22
CA HIS A 650 -13.48 -10.61 12.45
C HIS A 650 -14.42 -10.05 11.36
N LEU A 651 -14.26 -8.78 10.98
CA LEU A 651 -15.05 -8.17 9.90
C LEU A 651 -14.83 -8.89 8.57
N PHE A 652 -13.59 -9.21 8.21
CA PHE A 652 -13.26 -9.95 6.99
C PHE A 652 -13.85 -11.36 7.01
N ALA A 653 -13.79 -12.07 8.14
CA ALA A 653 -14.43 -13.37 8.29
C ALA A 653 -15.96 -13.30 8.13
N ARG A 654 -16.59 -12.24 8.63
CA ARG A 654 -18.04 -12.00 8.41
C ARG A 654 -18.34 -11.65 6.96
N TYR A 655 -17.55 -10.76 6.35
CA TYR A 655 -17.67 -10.41 4.94
C TYR A 655 -17.59 -11.64 4.04
N GLU A 656 -16.61 -12.53 4.28
CA GLU A 656 -16.44 -13.77 3.52
C GLU A 656 -17.68 -14.68 3.61
N LYS A 657 -18.23 -14.86 4.82
CA LYS A 657 -19.48 -15.63 5.01
C LYS A 657 -20.65 -15.03 4.24
N LEU A 658 -20.82 -13.71 4.27
CA LEU A 658 -21.89 -13.02 3.57
C LEU A 658 -21.75 -13.15 2.04
N ILE A 659 -20.52 -13.11 1.52
CA ILE A 659 -20.25 -13.39 0.10
C ILE A 659 -20.61 -14.83 -0.26
N GLU A 660 -20.23 -15.80 0.58
CA GLU A 660 -20.53 -17.20 0.35
C GLU A 660 -22.05 -17.46 0.32
N GLN A 661 -22.78 -16.90 1.28
CA GLN A 661 -24.24 -16.97 1.35
C GLN A 661 -24.91 -16.36 0.10
N GLU A 662 -24.47 -15.16 -0.32
CA GLU A 662 -24.97 -14.51 -1.52
C GLU A 662 -24.75 -15.39 -2.78
N ASN A 663 -23.58 -16.00 -2.89
CA ASN A 663 -23.25 -16.89 -4.02
C ASN A 663 -24.11 -18.16 -4.02
N GLN A 664 -24.32 -18.76 -2.84
CA GLN A 664 -25.20 -19.93 -2.69
C GLN A 664 -26.65 -19.58 -3.06
N GLN A 665 -27.16 -18.41 -2.62
CA GLN A 665 -28.48 -17.93 -2.98
C GLN A 665 -28.62 -17.71 -4.49
N LYS A 666 -27.66 -17.03 -5.12
CA LYS A 666 -27.64 -16.81 -6.58
C LYS A 666 -27.61 -18.13 -7.35
N ALA A 667 -26.84 -19.11 -6.89
CA ALA A 667 -26.80 -20.44 -7.49
C ALA A 667 -28.14 -21.18 -7.37
N ALA A 668 -28.79 -21.10 -6.21
CA ALA A 668 -30.12 -21.68 -5.98
C ALA A 668 -31.20 -21.02 -6.86
N GLU A 669 -31.20 -19.69 -6.97
CA GLU A 669 -32.12 -18.94 -7.84
C GLU A 669 -31.90 -19.28 -9.33
N ALA A 670 -30.64 -19.42 -9.76
CA ALA A 670 -30.30 -19.83 -11.13
C ALA A 670 -30.77 -21.25 -11.43
N ALA A 671 -30.64 -22.18 -10.46
CA ALA A 671 -31.14 -23.55 -10.58
C ALA A 671 -32.68 -23.58 -10.66
N ALA A 672 -33.38 -22.83 -9.81
CA ALA A 672 -34.84 -22.71 -9.83
C ALA A 672 -35.36 -22.11 -11.15
N LYS A 673 -34.67 -21.12 -11.73
CA LYS A 673 -35.00 -20.58 -13.06
C LYS A 673 -34.79 -21.58 -14.20
N LYS A 674 -33.83 -22.51 -14.09
CA LYS A 674 -33.63 -23.60 -15.07
C LYS A 674 -34.75 -24.65 -15.02
N LEU A 675 -35.28 -24.96 -13.83
CA LEU A 675 -36.40 -25.89 -13.62
C LEU A 675 -37.75 -25.34 -14.11
N ARG A 676 -37.92 -24.01 -14.15
CA ARG A 676 -39.17 -23.35 -14.58
C ARG A 676 -39.32 -23.11 -16.09
N LYS A 677 -38.35 -23.47 -16.94
CA LYS A 677 -38.55 -23.42 -18.40
C LYS A 677 -39.25 -24.70 -18.87
N PRO A 678 -40.50 -24.66 -19.39
CA PRO A 678 -41.10 -25.85 -19.97
C PRO A 678 -40.32 -26.22 -21.23
N ARG A 679 -39.96 -27.51 -21.32
CA ARG A 679 -39.42 -28.14 -22.53
C ARG A 679 -40.54 -28.05 -23.56
N ALA A 680 -40.52 -27.06 -24.46
CA ALA A 680 -41.44 -27.01 -25.59
C ALA A 680 -41.17 -28.26 -26.45
N ALA A 681 -41.96 -29.31 -26.23
CA ALA A 681 -41.98 -30.47 -27.08
C ALA A 681 -42.46 -29.99 -28.45
N LYS A 682 -41.54 -29.99 -29.44
CA LYS A 682 -41.92 -29.89 -30.84
C LYS A 682 -42.71 -31.16 -31.17
N THR A 683 -44.03 -31.07 -31.10
CA THR A 683 -44.91 -32.05 -31.75
C THR A 683 -44.75 -31.84 -33.26
N VAL A 684 -43.95 -32.68 -33.90
CA VAL A 684 -43.89 -32.73 -35.36
C VAL A 684 -45.16 -33.46 -35.82
N THR A 685 -46.08 -32.74 -36.45
CA THR A 685 -47.25 -33.32 -37.12
C THR A 685 -46.82 -33.91 -38.47
N ALA A 686 -47.37 -35.09 -38.80
CA ALA A 686 -47.02 -35.91 -39.96
C ALA A 686 -47.52 -35.37 -41.31
N GLU A 687 -47.54 -34.05 -41.50
CA GLU A 687 -47.86 -33.38 -42.78
C GLU A 687 -46.62 -32.79 -43.47
N GLN A 688 -45.40 -33.08 -42.97
CA GLN A 688 -44.13 -32.63 -43.56
C GLN A 688 -43.16 -33.78 -43.87
N LEU A 689 -43.69 -34.95 -44.27
CA LEU A 689 -42.91 -35.98 -44.96
C LEU A 689 -43.41 -36.12 -46.39
#